data_AF-A0A1F3VID3-F1
#
_entry.id   AF-A0A1F3VID3-F1
#
_cell.length_a   1.000
_cell.length_b   1.000
_cell.length_c   1.000
_cell.angle_alpha   90.00
_cell.angle_beta   90.00
_cell.angle_gamma   90.00
#
_symmetry.space_group_name_H-M   'P 1'
#
loop_
_entity.id
_entity.type
_entity.pdbx_description
1 polymer ?
#
loop_
_entity_poly.entity_id
_entity_poly.type
_entity_poly.pdbx_seq_one_letter_code
_entity_poly.pdbx_strand_id
1 'polypeptide(L)'
;MRISVCAVCLLLLIITATFIGCDNGTRSKDKTPALVNGELYARGSEARTSSSEAVMNFSYRVQVDVDEFADTSSPEAMRPIFLSKINDQIQHLFGAFKIYTQQGVPKLGRNQSIVIDEKSIEFNSRKKYYTAKYQYRGNALVDIGAGDSIQLPLPRNPDTIYYKSKGQNRLNPCTDKHYNTEGDFWYFWNVFYYGCNTIKEGVDYDLVEISLTRITNTEKTFPEYDRLIRLGAEGKKSLAVYVFFGYVHELSKVPKDLSGVEHIGESFKAVSKQLMESGFAQSEFSRLSSAAVLYKFEKYFSQSNLTIAVNLFAGNTGINDSDSAIFHNVYKQALEQGSVIFYGGHSGLGGNLKIKALEKRVGTIVFPKDQYQIIVFDSCSSFPYYTELYFDNKANVAKADGSVDTFGSYNFDIITNGLSSYFERNSVSINTLLAALNTVYESGIAKSFQELIDEMHANHFKASSKLEGHMVAVSGDEDNPTVAPVLDINLERSNIDDAVAIAATVGRDSFNFSIESLDAKEIMVQIKGLLEKEALVYLLTSSGKVLYAAIAEEGVRWQASQVNQSNWTGFSYMAYISLPENDFSTLYLMGKDKILYFKDKDKELTKSVRQHPQGLVWIKLELQGDGLLMGTDESNKKYQWEENKWVEIKQEIPE
;
A
#
# COMPACT_ATOMS: atom_id res chain seq x y z
N MET A 1 36.61 -37.78 -54.78
CA MET A 1 36.19 -36.95 -53.63
C MET A 1 35.32 -37.82 -52.73
N ARG A 2 35.86 -38.31 -51.61
CA ARG A 2 35.25 -39.26 -50.67
C ARG A 2 35.59 -38.83 -49.22
N ILE A 3 34.53 -38.63 -48.44
CA ILE A 3 34.21 -39.05 -47.05
C ILE A 3 35.33 -39.55 -46.10
N SER A 4 35.26 -39.08 -44.83
CA SER A 4 35.50 -39.73 -43.49
C SER A 4 36.32 -38.82 -42.57
N VAL A 5 35.91 -38.34 -41.37
CA VAL A 5 35.42 -38.94 -40.09
C VAL A 5 36.55 -39.56 -39.23
N CYS A 6 36.50 -39.25 -37.91
CA CYS A 6 37.26 -39.73 -36.73
C CYS A 6 38.54 -38.94 -36.35
N ALA A 7 38.94 -38.78 -35.08
CA ALA A 7 38.33 -38.91 -33.75
C ALA A 7 39.35 -38.38 -32.71
N VAL A 8 38.80 -37.89 -31.59
CA VAL A 8 39.34 -37.64 -30.23
C VAL A 8 40.67 -38.33 -29.84
N CYS A 9 41.58 -37.60 -29.19
CA CYS A 9 42.27 -38.08 -27.98
C CYS A 9 42.93 -36.97 -27.13
N LEU A 10 42.78 -37.17 -25.83
CA LEU A 10 43.08 -36.36 -24.65
C LEU A 10 44.56 -36.49 -24.25
N LEU A 11 45.21 -35.45 -23.70
CA LEU A 11 46.25 -35.64 -22.68
C LEU A 11 46.44 -34.40 -21.79
N LEU A 12 46.27 -34.62 -20.48
CA LEU A 12 46.53 -33.72 -19.37
C LEU A 12 48.02 -33.37 -19.23
N LEU A 13 48.31 -32.16 -18.76
CA LEU A 13 49.60 -31.82 -18.14
C LEU A 13 49.37 -30.95 -16.90
N ILE A 14 49.54 -31.56 -15.73
CA ILE A 14 49.66 -30.92 -14.42
C ILE A 14 51.14 -31.03 -14.04
N ILE A 15 51.84 -29.90 -13.85
CA ILE A 15 53.02 -29.85 -12.99
C ILE A 15 52.97 -28.58 -12.14
N THR A 16 53.18 -28.83 -10.84
CA THR A 16 53.07 -28.04 -9.64
C THR A 16 54.17 -26.99 -9.47
N ALA A 17 53.76 -25.86 -8.88
CA ALA A 17 54.62 -24.79 -8.39
C ALA A 17 55.38 -25.18 -7.11
N THR A 18 56.64 -24.76 -7.01
CA THR A 18 57.35 -24.53 -5.75
C THR A 18 58.17 -23.26 -5.90
N PHE A 19 57.90 -22.24 -5.09
CA PHE A 19 58.88 -21.23 -4.72
C PHE A 19 58.58 -20.67 -3.32
N ILE A 20 59.63 -20.70 -2.49
CA ILE A 20 59.72 -20.24 -1.10
C ILE A 20 60.40 -18.86 -1.11
N GLY A 21 59.85 -17.90 -0.34
CA GLY A 21 60.52 -16.77 0.34
C GLY A 21 61.16 -15.68 -0.53
N CYS A 22 61.27 -14.41 -0.16
CA CYS A 22 60.91 -13.58 1.00
C CYS A 22 60.80 -12.13 0.46
N ASP A 23 60.09 -11.22 1.13
CA ASP A 23 60.70 -10.05 1.83
C ASP A 23 59.65 -8.98 2.19
N ASN A 24 59.90 -8.35 3.34
CA ASN A 24 59.04 -7.43 4.08
C ASN A 24 59.06 -6.01 3.51
N GLY A 25 57.86 -5.42 3.36
CA GLY A 25 57.68 -4.00 3.08
C GLY A 25 56.45 -3.46 3.80
N THR A 26 56.67 -2.90 4.99
CA THR A 26 55.68 -2.17 5.80
C THR A 26 54.96 -1.10 4.97
N ARG A 27 53.65 -1.26 4.75
CA ARG A 27 52.79 -0.23 4.17
C ARG A 27 51.59 0.04 5.06
N SER A 28 51.48 1.33 5.39
CA SER A 28 50.42 2.06 6.08
C SER A 28 49.03 1.40 6.08
N LYS A 29 48.43 1.27 7.27
CA LYS A 29 47.03 0.95 7.50
C LYS A 29 46.15 2.13 7.06
N ASP A 30 45.79 2.17 5.77
CA ASP A 30 44.57 2.86 5.38
C ASP A 30 43.38 1.96 5.78
N LYS A 31 42.49 2.51 6.60
CA LYS A 31 41.23 1.89 6.98
C LYS A 31 40.31 1.89 5.75
N THR A 32 40.43 0.87 4.90
CA THR A 32 39.34 0.49 4.01
C THR A 32 38.16 0.09 4.89
N PRO A 33 36.93 0.59 4.66
CA PRO A 33 35.75 0.03 5.30
C PRO A 33 35.75 -1.48 5.04
N ALA A 34 35.55 -2.26 6.09
CA ALA A 34 35.45 -3.71 5.95
C ALA A 34 34.38 -4.01 4.89
N LEU A 35 34.79 -4.58 3.77
CA LEU A 35 33.91 -5.22 2.81
C LEU A 35 33.09 -6.23 3.62
N VAL A 36 31.83 -5.90 3.85
CA VAL A 36 30.87 -6.77 4.49
C VAL A 36 30.70 -7.97 3.55
N ASN A 37 31.35 -9.08 3.90
CA ASN A 37 31.17 -10.35 3.23
C ASN A 37 29.67 -10.67 3.19
N GLY A 38 29.18 -11.13 2.04
CA GLY A 38 27.76 -11.41 1.76
C GLY A 38 27.05 -12.44 2.67
N GLU A 39 27.69 -12.90 3.74
CA GLU A 39 27.08 -13.74 4.79
C GLU A 39 26.17 -12.96 5.75
N LEU A 40 26.24 -11.62 5.79
CA LEU A 40 25.34 -10.79 6.61
C LEU A 40 23.90 -10.68 6.08
N TYR A 41 23.62 -11.17 4.87
CA TYR A 41 22.27 -11.25 4.31
C TYR A 41 21.41 -12.38 4.90
N ALA A 42 22.00 -13.34 5.63
CA ALA A 42 21.32 -14.62 5.93
C ALA A 42 20.95 -14.85 7.40
N ARG A 43 21.32 -13.97 8.34
CA ARG A 43 21.14 -14.22 9.78
C ARG A 43 20.66 -12.98 10.52
N GLY A 44 19.35 -12.73 10.55
CA GLY A 44 18.78 -11.81 11.54
C GLY A 44 17.38 -11.25 11.33
N SER A 45 16.76 -11.32 10.14
CA SER A 45 15.43 -10.75 9.92
C SER A 45 14.32 -11.79 10.08
N GLU A 46 13.74 -11.85 11.28
CA GLU A 46 12.33 -12.25 11.36
C GLU A 46 11.53 -11.23 10.51
N ALA A 47 10.89 -11.74 9.47
CA ALA A 47 10.41 -11.02 8.31
C ALA A 47 9.31 -9.99 8.63
N ARG A 48 9.72 -8.80 9.07
CA ARG A 48 8.94 -7.58 8.86
C ARG A 48 9.47 -6.90 7.60
N THR A 49 9.10 -7.44 6.44
CA THR A 49 9.39 -6.87 5.12
C THR A 49 8.40 -5.77 4.79
N SER A 50 8.08 -4.89 5.74
CA SER A 50 7.27 -3.73 5.46
C SER A 50 8.18 -2.59 4.99
N SER A 51 7.78 -1.96 3.90
CA SER A 51 8.38 -0.73 3.38
C SER A 51 7.44 0.44 3.68
N SER A 52 7.97 1.64 3.81
CA SER A 52 7.16 2.85 3.98
C SER A 52 7.71 4.00 3.16
N GLU A 53 6.83 4.93 2.77
CA GLU A 53 7.28 6.17 2.14
C GLU A 53 8.03 7.04 3.15
N ALA A 54 9.09 7.70 2.69
CA ALA A 54 9.85 8.69 3.43
C ALA A 54 10.18 9.89 2.54
N VAL A 55 10.23 11.07 3.14
CA VAL A 55 10.85 12.24 2.54
C VAL A 55 12.36 12.10 2.72
N MET A 56 13.08 12.06 1.60
CA MET A 56 14.52 12.09 1.55
C MET A 56 15.03 13.53 1.35
N ASN A 57 16.01 13.93 2.15
CA ASN A 57 16.65 15.24 2.09
C ASN A 57 18.17 15.09 2.09
N PHE A 58 18.86 15.78 1.17
CA PHE A 58 20.32 15.85 1.17
C PHE A 58 20.86 17.07 0.45
N SER A 59 22.11 17.41 0.74
CA SER A 59 22.87 18.40 0.01
C SER A 59 23.94 17.72 -0.82
N TYR A 60 24.10 18.12 -2.08
CA TYR A 60 25.19 17.58 -2.89
C TYR A 60 25.71 18.59 -3.93
N ARG A 61 26.57 18.14 -4.83
CA ARG A 61 27.13 18.94 -5.93
C ARG A 61 27.11 18.16 -7.24
N VAL A 62 26.93 18.89 -8.33
CA VAL A 62 27.04 18.38 -9.69
C VAL A 62 28.19 19.06 -10.42
N GLN A 63 28.86 18.31 -11.28
CA GLN A 63 29.88 18.78 -12.21
C GLN A 63 29.33 18.70 -13.63
N VAL A 64 29.52 19.77 -14.40
CA VAL A 64 29.05 19.89 -15.78
C VAL A 64 30.20 20.40 -16.64
N ASP A 65 30.48 19.72 -17.74
CA ASP A 65 31.59 20.06 -18.62
C ASP A 65 31.38 21.42 -19.31
N VAL A 66 32.48 22.14 -19.58
CA VAL A 66 32.42 23.53 -20.09
C VAL A 66 31.73 23.64 -21.45
N ASP A 67 31.79 22.59 -22.26
CA ASP A 67 31.25 22.58 -23.63
C ASP A 67 29.71 22.68 -23.64
N GLU A 68 29.05 22.29 -22.55
CA GLU A 68 27.61 22.47 -22.34
C GLU A 68 27.21 23.95 -22.16
N PHE A 69 28.17 24.83 -21.89
CA PHE A 69 27.97 26.26 -21.64
C PHE A 69 28.55 27.17 -22.73
N ALA A 70 28.80 26.65 -23.94
CA ALA A 70 29.52 27.35 -25.01
C ALA A 70 29.04 28.80 -25.27
N ASP A 71 27.76 29.08 -25.04
CA ASP A 71 27.12 30.38 -25.31
C ASP A 71 26.63 31.13 -24.05
N THR A 72 26.97 30.67 -22.84
CA THR A 72 26.46 31.29 -21.59
C THR A 72 27.53 31.46 -20.50
N SER A 73 27.52 32.63 -19.86
CA SER A 73 28.42 32.96 -18.74
C SER A 73 27.68 33.44 -17.48
N SER A 74 26.36 33.62 -17.54
CA SER A 74 25.59 34.08 -16.38
C SER A 74 25.04 32.88 -15.59
N PRO A 75 25.09 32.92 -14.24
CA PRO A 75 24.50 31.89 -13.38
C PRO A 75 23.04 31.55 -13.72
N GLU A 76 22.23 32.58 -14.04
CA GLU A 76 20.82 32.42 -14.38
C GLU A 76 20.63 31.59 -15.66
N ALA A 77 21.42 31.83 -16.70
CA ALA A 77 21.33 31.07 -17.94
C ALA A 77 21.98 29.67 -17.83
N MET A 78 22.86 29.44 -16.85
CA MET A 78 23.39 28.10 -16.53
C MET A 78 22.39 27.23 -15.75
N ARG A 79 21.44 27.85 -15.05
CA ARG A 79 20.49 27.15 -14.15
C ARG A 79 19.73 26.00 -14.82
N PRO A 80 19.16 26.12 -16.04
CA PRO A 80 18.45 25.01 -16.68
C PRO A 80 19.36 23.81 -17.00
N ILE A 81 20.62 24.08 -17.38
CA ILE A 81 21.63 23.05 -17.68
C ILE A 81 21.96 22.30 -16.38
N PHE A 82 22.27 23.02 -15.30
CA PHE A 82 22.51 22.40 -14.01
C PHE A 82 21.32 21.59 -13.52
N LEU A 83 20.10 22.12 -13.65
CA LEU A 83 18.90 21.40 -13.24
C LEU A 83 18.74 20.09 -14.02
N SER A 84 19.01 20.08 -15.33
CA SER A 84 19.02 18.86 -16.13
C SER A 84 20.04 17.84 -15.59
N LYS A 85 21.29 18.26 -15.38
CA LYS A 85 22.35 17.36 -14.91
C LYS A 85 22.11 16.88 -13.46
N ILE A 86 21.49 17.71 -12.61
CA ILE A 86 21.08 17.28 -11.27
C ILE A 86 20.00 16.19 -11.38
N ASN A 87 19.03 16.32 -12.28
CA ASN A 87 18.04 15.26 -12.51
C ASN A 87 18.70 13.95 -13.00
N ASP A 88 19.64 14.03 -13.93
CA ASP A 88 20.40 12.85 -14.41
C ASP A 88 21.22 12.20 -13.28
N GLN A 89 21.79 13.02 -12.40
CA GLN A 89 22.50 12.56 -11.20
C GLN A 89 21.54 11.89 -10.20
N ILE A 90 20.37 12.45 -9.93
CA ILE A 90 19.35 11.90 -9.02
C ILE A 90 18.81 10.56 -9.53
N GLN A 91 18.73 10.34 -10.85
CA GLN A 91 18.35 9.04 -11.41
C GLN A 91 19.30 7.91 -10.96
N HIS A 92 20.57 8.18 -10.70
CA HIS A 92 21.50 7.15 -10.21
C HIS A 92 21.15 6.63 -8.81
N LEU A 93 20.27 7.30 -8.05
CA LEU A 93 19.73 6.77 -6.80
C LEU A 93 19.01 5.43 -6.99
N PHE A 94 18.39 5.20 -8.16
CA PHE A 94 17.71 3.93 -8.46
C PHE A 94 18.64 2.73 -8.37
N GLY A 95 19.81 2.82 -9.00
CA GLY A 95 20.84 1.80 -8.86
C GLY A 95 21.40 1.77 -7.44
N ALA A 96 21.74 2.93 -6.88
CA ALA A 96 22.38 3.03 -5.57
C ALA A 96 21.60 2.38 -4.43
N PHE A 97 20.27 2.55 -4.39
CA PHE A 97 19.44 1.99 -3.32
C PHE A 97 19.34 0.45 -3.36
N LYS A 98 19.45 -0.19 -4.53
CA LYS A 98 19.19 -1.64 -4.67
C LYS A 98 20.21 -2.53 -3.95
N ILE A 99 21.39 -1.99 -3.66
CA ILE A 99 22.55 -2.76 -3.18
C ILE A 99 22.84 -2.52 -1.71
N TYR A 100 22.29 -1.47 -1.12
CA TYR A 100 22.47 -1.24 0.29
C TYR A 100 21.66 -2.26 1.09
N THR A 101 22.15 -2.64 2.28
CA THR A 101 21.38 -3.46 3.24
C THR A 101 20.02 -2.84 3.57
N GLN A 102 19.88 -1.55 3.31
CA GLN A 102 18.69 -0.75 3.47
C GLN A 102 18.15 -0.43 2.08
N GLN A 103 17.27 -1.30 1.59
CA GLN A 103 16.71 -1.16 0.26
C GLN A 103 15.77 0.05 0.19
N GLY A 104 15.69 0.65 -0.98
CA GLY A 104 14.75 1.73 -1.27
C GLY A 104 14.61 1.99 -2.75
N VAL A 105 13.72 2.90 -3.12
CA VAL A 105 13.60 3.44 -4.48
C VAL A 105 13.07 4.88 -4.40
N PRO A 106 13.71 5.85 -5.07
CA PRO A 106 13.23 7.23 -5.08
C PRO A 106 11.94 7.34 -5.90
N LYS A 107 11.04 8.23 -5.49
CA LYS A 107 9.84 8.61 -6.25
C LYS A 107 10.20 9.73 -7.22
N LEU A 108 9.83 9.59 -8.50
CA LEU A 108 9.94 10.70 -9.46
C LEU A 108 8.63 11.49 -9.52
N GLY A 109 8.74 12.82 -9.72
CA GLY A 109 7.58 13.67 -9.99
C GLY A 109 7.44 14.87 -9.05
N ARG A 110 6.19 15.27 -8.77
CA ARG A 110 5.84 16.59 -8.24
C ARG A 110 6.38 16.92 -6.85
N ASN A 111 6.63 15.91 -6.03
CA ASN A 111 7.12 16.09 -4.66
C ASN A 111 8.64 16.32 -4.59
N GLN A 112 9.30 16.48 -5.74
CA GLN A 112 10.72 16.79 -5.83
C GLN A 112 10.96 18.30 -5.81
N SER A 113 11.89 18.73 -4.96
CA SER A 113 12.38 20.09 -4.88
C SER A 113 13.90 20.08 -5.02
N ILE A 114 14.40 20.84 -5.98
CA ILE A 114 15.83 21.06 -6.21
C ILE A 114 16.10 22.54 -6.08
N VAL A 115 16.94 22.91 -5.12
CA VAL A 115 17.37 24.30 -4.90
C VAL A 115 18.87 24.39 -5.18
N ILE A 116 19.23 25.01 -6.30
CA ILE A 116 20.62 25.26 -6.68
C ILE A 116 21.13 26.49 -5.92
N ASP A 117 22.28 26.35 -5.25
CA ASP A 117 22.99 27.49 -4.67
C ASP A 117 23.81 28.18 -5.76
N GLU A 118 23.24 29.20 -6.40
CA GLU A 118 23.88 29.94 -7.49
C GLU A 118 25.20 30.61 -7.08
N LYS A 119 25.41 30.90 -5.80
CA LYS A 119 26.66 31.46 -5.28
C LYS A 119 27.78 30.43 -5.18
N SER A 120 27.43 29.14 -5.21
CA SER A 120 28.40 28.04 -5.20
C SER A 120 28.89 27.64 -6.59
N ILE A 121 28.44 28.32 -7.65
CA ILE A 121 28.86 28.02 -9.01
C ILE A 121 30.32 28.43 -9.19
N GLU A 122 31.18 27.43 -9.37
CA GLU A 122 32.62 27.61 -9.49
C GLU A 122 33.15 26.96 -10.78
N PHE A 123 33.96 27.69 -11.53
CA PHE A 123 34.64 27.17 -12.72
C PHE A 123 35.99 26.57 -12.36
N ASN A 124 36.21 25.30 -12.71
CA ASN A 124 37.52 24.67 -12.63
C ASN A 124 38.27 24.82 -13.95
N SER A 125 39.09 25.87 -14.07
CA SER A 125 39.81 26.18 -15.30
C SER A 125 40.80 25.10 -15.76
N ARG A 126 41.35 24.31 -14.81
CA ARG A 126 42.31 23.23 -15.11
C ARG A 126 41.62 22.00 -15.68
N LYS A 127 40.46 21.64 -15.14
CA LYS A 127 39.71 20.44 -15.53
C LYS A 127 38.56 20.72 -16.50
N LYS A 128 38.30 21.99 -16.83
CA LYS A 128 37.31 22.44 -17.83
C LYS A 128 35.88 22.00 -17.51
N TYR A 129 35.44 22.19 -16.28
CA TYR A 129 34.05 21.99 -15.85
C TYR A 129 33.60 23.08 -14.88
N TYR A 130 32.29 23.25 -14.74
CA TYR A 130 31.68 23.99 -13.64
C TYR A 130 31.18 23.04 -12.54
N THR A 131 31.15 23.50 -11.30
CA THR A 131 30.51 22.80 -10.18
C THR A 131 29.44 23.68 -9.58
N ALA A 132 28.29 23.10 -9.22
CA ALA A 132 27.24 23.78 -8.45
C ALA A 132 26.77 22.87 -7.30
N LYS A 133 26.54 23.46 -6.12
CA LYS A 133 25.89 22.78 -4.99
C LYS A 133 24.38 22.92 -5.10
N TYR A 134 23.66 21.92 -4.59
CA TYR A 134 22.21 21.94 -4.52
C TYR A 134 21.70 21.26 -3.26
N GLN A 135 20.47 21.62 -2.88
CA GLN A 135 19.64 20.89 -1.92
C GLN A 135 18.59 20.11 -2.68
N TYR A 136 18.42 18.84 -2.32
CA TYR A 136 17.35 17.99 -2.83
C TYR A 136 16.41 17.59 -1.71
N ARG A 137 15.12 17.63 -2.02
CA ARG A 137 14.04 17.02 -1.24
C ARG A 137 13.18 16.22 -2.20
N GLY A 138 12.88 14.97 -1.87
CA GLY A 138 11.98 14.11 -2.65
C GLY A 138 11.37 13.03 -1.79
N ASN A 139 10.45 12.23 -2.34
CA ASN A 139 9.94 11.04 -1.64
C ASN A 139 10.74 9.80 -2.10
N ALA A 140 10.80 8.78 -1.25
CA ALA A 140 11.32 7.46 -1.56
C ALA A 140 10.49 6.40 -0.84
N LEU A 141 10.37 5.22 -1.42
CA LEU A 141 9.96 4.02 -0.70
C LEU A 141 11.20 3.42 -0.08
N VAL A 142 11.22 3.20 1.22
CA VAL A 142 12.39 2.72 1.96
C VAL A 142 12.00 1.58 2.89
N ASP A 143 12.89 0.59 3.01
CA ASP A 143 12.75 -0.50 3.98
C ASP A 143 12.63 0.09 5.40
N ILE A 144 11.79 -0.48 6.26
CA ILE A 144 11.64 -0.01 7.65
C ILE A 144 12.97 -0.08 8.42
N GLY A 145 13.86 -1.02 8.07
CA GLY A 145 15.21 -1.13 8.61
C GLY A 145 16.19 -0.03 8.17
N ALA A 146 15.80 0.86 7.25
CA ALA A 146 16.67 1.94 6.77
C ALA A 146 17.01 3.01 7.82
N GLY A 147 16.28 3.05 8.95
CA GLY A 147 16.44 4.09 9.97
C GLY A 147 16.07 5.49 9.44
N ASP A 148 16.67 6.52 10.05
CA ASP A 148 16.43 7.94 9.74
C ASP A 148 17.48 8.55 8.79
N SER A 149 18.49 7.78 8.40
CA SER A 149 19.53 8.24 7.47
C SER A 149 20.21 7.08 6.76
N ILE A 150 20.57 7.29 5.49
CA ILE A 150 21.29 6.31 4.66
C ILE A 150 22.45 6.98 3.92
N GLN A 151 23.48 6.23 3.53
CA GLN A 151 24.56 6.73 2.68
C GLN A 151 24.51 6.08 1.31
N LEU A 152 24.32 6.89 0.25
CA LEU A 152 24.23 6.38 -1.12
C LEU A 152 25.30 7.01 -2.03
N PRO A 153 25.92 6.23 -2.93
CA PRO A 153 26.86 6.76 -3.91
C PRO A 153 26.15 7.58 -4.99
N LEU A 154 26.58 8.84 -5.18
CA LEU A 154 26.13 9.68 -6.30
C LEU A 154 27.31 10.12 -7.18
N PRO A 155 27.19 10.00 -8.52
CA PRO A 155 28.26 10.42 -9.41
C PRO A 155 28.43 11.94 -9.36
N ARG A 156 29.65 12.47 -9.44
CA ARG A 156 29.84 13.92 -9.48
C ARG A 156 29.46 14.52 -10.82
N ASN A 157 29.78 13.84 -11.92
CA ASN A 157 29.44 14.23 -13.29
C ASN A 157 28.65 13.06 -13.93
N PRO A 158 27.33 13.18 -14.14
CA PRO A 158 26.51 12.11 -14.70
C PRO A 158 26.80 11.78 -16.16
N ASP A 159 27.38 12.71 -16.94
CA ASP A 159 27.68 12.48 -18.37
C ASP A 159 28.92 11.61 -18.56
N THR A 160 29.92 11.78 -17.70
CA THR A 160 31.22 11.08 -17.86
C THR A 160 31.28 9.77 -17.10
N ILE A 161 30.40 9.56 -16.11
CA ILE A 161 30.55 8.45 -15.17
C ILE A 161 30.42 7.07 -15.83
N TYR A 162 29.51 6.92 -16.80
CA TYR A 162 29.36 5.69 -17.57
C TYR A 162 30.65 5.32 -18.32
N TYR A 163 31.28 6.29 -18.98
CA TYR A 163 32.50 6.05 -19.75
C TYR A 163 33.71 5.78 -18.85
N LYS A 164 33.83 6.50 -17.74
CA LYS A 164 34.90 6.31 -16.75
C LYS A 164 34.82 4.97 -16.04
N SER A 165 33.61 4.45 -15.85
CA SER A 165 33.40 3.16 -15.20
C SER A 165 33.72 1.97 -16.10
N LYS A 166 33.76 2.13 -17.44
CA LYS A 166 34.10 1.04 -18.36
C LYS A 166 35.46 0.40 -18.04
N GLY A 167 35.45 -0.93 -17.93
CA GLY A 167 36.67 -1.72 -17.82
C GLY A 167 37.40 -1.87 -19.16
N GLN A 168 38.57 -2.50 -19.13
CA GLN A 168 39.41 -2.74 -20.31
C GLN A 168 38.68 -3.51 -21.43
N ASN A 169 37.71 -4.37 -21.08
CA ASN A 169 36.98 -5.23 -22.01
C ASN A 169 35.73 -4.58 -22.62
N ARG A 170 35.59 -3.24 -22.57
CA ARG A 170 34.41 -2.46 -23.00
C ARG A 170 33.11 -2.71 -22.21
N LEU A 171 33.04 -3.79 -21.43
CA LEU A 171 32.00 -4.01 -20.43
C LEU A 171 32.25 -3.11 -19.22
N ASN A 172 31.17 -2.54 -18.71
CA ASN A 172 31.13 -1.74 -17.51
C ASN A 172 30.87 -2.66 -16.30
N PRO A 173 31.84 -2.82 -15.37
CA PRO A 173 31.69 -3.63 -14.17
C PRO A 173 30.86 -2.96 -13.07
N CYS A 174 30.49 -1.70 -13.23
CA CYS A 174 29.70 -0.93 -12.26
C CYS A 174 28.19 -0.95 -12.57
N THR A 175 27.74 -1.91 -13.38
CA THR A 175 26.34 -2.12 -13.77
C THR A 175 26.06 -3.60 -13.97
N ASP A 176 24.79 -3.96 -14.16
CA ASP A 176 24.39 -5.30 -14.52
C ASP A 176 24.99 -5.72 -15.88
N LYS A 177 25.42 -6.98 -15.99
CA LYS A 177 26.08 -7.51 -17.18
C LYS A 177 25.16 -7.50 -18.40
N HIS A 178 23.86 -7.71 -18.22
CA HIS A 178 22.86 -7.72 -19.29
C HIS A 178 22.47 -6.31 -19.72
N TYR A 179 22.63 -5.31 -18.84
CA TYR A 179 22.25 -3.91 -19.06
C TYR A 179 23.48 -2.99 -19.07
N ASN A 180 24.33 -3.17 -20.07
CA ASN A 180 25.63 -2.48 -20.18
C ASN A 180 25.63 -1.25 -21.10
N THR A 181 24.45 -0.80 -21.54
CA THR A 181 24.32 0.42 -22.36
C THR A 181 24.35 1.66 -21.48
N GLU A 182 24.65 2.82 -22.07
CA GLU A 182 24.59 4.10 -21.35
C GLU A 182 23.18 4.41 -20.84
N GLY A 183 22.17 4.09 -21.65
CA GLY A 183 20.76 4.40 -21.35
C GLY A 183 20.19 3.63 -20.16
N ASP A 184 20.74 2.46 -19.84
CA ASP A 184 20.32 1.65 -18.69
C ASP A 184 21.23 1.83 -17.47
N PHE A 185 22.39 2.48 -17.66
CA PHE A 185 23.46 2.49 -16.69
C PHE A 185 23.06 3.05 -15.34
N TRP A 186 22.38 4.19 -15.33
CA TRP A 186 21.94 4.87 -14.11
C TRP A 186 21.01 3.98 -13.25
N TYR A 187 20.22 3.11 -13.89
CA TYR A 187 19.23 2.26 -13.22
C TYR A 187 19.86 1.05 -12.53
N PHE A 188 20.99 0.57 -13.05
CA PHE A 188 21.76 -0.55 -12.51
C PHE A 188 23.11 -0.10 -11.91
N TRP A 189 23.31 1.20 -11.77
CA TRP A 189 24.53 1.82 -11.26
C TRP A 189 24.88 1.29 -9.88
N ASN A 190 26.09 0.75 -9.76
CA ASN A 190 26.61 0.26 -8.50
C ASN A 190 28.13 0.35 -8.40
N VAL A 191 28.60 1.23 -7.52
CA VAL A 191 30.04 1.39 -7.24
C VAL A 191 30.63 0.23 -6.44
N PHE A 192 29.79 -0.60 -5.83
CA PHE A 192 30.19 -1.71 -4.97
C PHE A 192 30.18 -3.07 -5.69
N TYR A 193 29.82 -3.11 -6.98
CA TYR A 193 29.93 -4.36 -7.74
C TYR A 193 31.37 -4.82 -7.85
N TYR A 194 31.55 -6.15 -7.77
CA TYR A 194 32.86 -6.76 -7.91
C TYR A 194 33.49 -6.37 -9.25
N GLY A 195 34.67 -5.73 -9.17
CA GLY A 195 35.41 -5.25 -10.34
C GLY A 195 35.14 -3.79 -10.73
N CYS A 196 34.24 -3.08 -10.04
CA CYS A 196 34.02 -1.65 -10.22
C CYS A 196 35.14 -0.80 -9.59
N ASN A 197 36.38 -0.98 -10.09
CA ASN A 197 37.59 -0.37 -9.52
C ASN A 197 38.15 0.78 -10.38
N THR A 198 37.48 1.11 -11.49
CA THR A 198 37.90 2.11 -12.48
C THR A 198 37.57 3.55 -12.05
N ILE A 199 36.52 3.70 -11.23
CA ILE A 199 36.08 4.96 -10.63
C ILE A 199 36.47 5.02 -9.16
N LYS A 200 36.63 6.23 -8.61
CA LYS A 200 37.06 6.42 -7.20
C LYS A 200 36.15 7.35 -6.42
N GLU A 201 35.86 6.96 -5.18
CA GLU A 201 35.22 7.84 -4.20
C GLU A 201 36.09 9.09 -3.99
N GLY A 202 35.46 10.25 -3.80
CA GLY A 202 36.19 11.51 -3.64
C GLY A 202 36.75 12.07 -4.96
N VAL A 203 36.58 11.36 -6.09
CA VAL A 203 37.03 11.78 -7.42
C VAL A 203 35.88 11.78 -8.41
N ASP A 204 35.25 10.63 -8.62
CA ASP A 204 34.21 10.40 -9.63
C ASP A 204 32.82 10.30 -9.02
N TYR A 205 32.71 9.83 -7.79
CA TYR A 205 31.49 9.81 -6.98
C TYR A 205 31.81 10.18 -5.53
N ASP A 206 30.78 10.49 -4.73
CA ASP A 206 30.87 10.64 -3.28
C ASP A 206 29.77 9.79 -2.63
N LEU A 207 29.99 9.32 -1.40
CA LEU A 207 28.93 8.78 -0.55
C LEU A 207 28.19 9.95 0.10
N VAL A 208 26.91 10.09 -0.22
CA VAL A 208 26.06 11.19 0.23
C VAL A 208 25.17 10.69 1.36
N GLU A 209 25.24 11.36 2.50
CA GLU A 209 24.32 11.14 3.61
C GLU A 209 22.96 11.75 3.28
N ILE A 210 21.93 10.91 3.31
CA ILE A 210 20.55 11.24 2.99
C ILE A 210 19.75 11.06 4.26
N SER A 211 19.14 12.14 4.73
CA SER A 211 18.19 12.10 5.85
C SER A 211 16.83 11.62 5.33
N LEU A 212 16.21 10.71 6.09
CA LEU A 212 14.90 10.15 5.83
C LEU A 212 13.92 10.62 6.91
N THR A 213 12.74 11.08 6.51
CA THR A 213 11.62 11.38 7.40
C THR A 213 10.41 10.59 6.94
N ARG A 214 10.01 9.58 7.72
CA ARG A 214 8.87 8.71 7.38
C ARG A 214 7.58 9.51 7.24
N ILE A 215 6.77 9.15 6.25
CA ILE A 215 5.44 9.71 6.06
C ILE A 215 4.44 8.80 6.77
N THR A 216 3.48 9.40 7.51
CA THR A 216 2.53 8.69 8.39
C THR A 216 1.50 7.83 7.63
N ASN A 217 1.42 7.95 6.30
CA ASN A 217 0.54 7.19 5.42
C ASN A 217 1.02 5.75 5.25
N THR A 218 0.95 4.90 6.28
CA THR A 218 1.23 3.45 6.17
C THR A 218 0.72 2.59 7.33
N GLU A 219 0.06 3.14 8.36
CA GLU A 219 -0.17 2.35 9.59
C GLU A 219 -1.27 1.29 9.44
N LYS A 220 -2.47 1.67 8.98
CA LYS A 220 -3.59 0.76 8.67
C LYS A 220 -4.73 1.48 7.96
N THR A 221 -4.91 1.25 6.67
CA THR A 221 -5.98 1.84 5.85
C THR A 221 -6.70 0.75 5.08
N PHE A 222 -8.00 0.92 4.83
CA PHE A 222 -8.81 -0.05 4.11
C PHE A 222 -9.19 0.48 2.73
N PRO A 223 -9.21 -0.38 1.70
CA PRO A 223 -9.89 -0.05 0.47
C PRO A 223 -11.36 0.34 0.77
N GLU A 224 -11.87 1.35 0.09
CA GLU A 224 -13.29 1.69 0.11
C GLU A 224 -14.10 0.71 -0.75
N TYR A 225 -14.19 -0.55 -0.29
CA TYR A 225 -14.75 -1.67 -1.05
C TYR A 225 -16.14 -1.39 -1.61
N ASP A 226 -17.03 -0.76 -0.84
CA ASP A 226 -18.37 -0.36 -1.28
C ASP A 226 -18.33 0.58 -2.49
N ARG A 227 -17.34 1.46 -2.56
CA ARG A 227 -17.16 2.45 -3.64
C ARG A 227 -16.52 1.86 -4.89
N LEU A 228 -15.95 0.65 -4.83
CA LEU A 228 -15.53 -0.11 -6.02
C LEU A 228 -16.73 -0.59 -6.84
N ILE A 229 -17.91 -0.70 -6.22
CA ILE A 229 -19.13 -1.16 -6.88
C ILE A 229 -19.69 -0.06 -7.79
N ARG A 230 -19.93 -0.41 -9.05
CA ARG A 230 -20.68 0.41 -9.99
C ARG A 230 -22.16 0.06 -9.93
N LEU A 231 -23.01 1.08 -10.00
CA LEU A 231 -24.44 0.91 -10.21
C LEU A 231 -24.74 1.00 -11.70
N GLY A 232 -25.10 -0.13 -12.30
CA GLY A 232 -25.56 -0.20 -13.67
C GLY A 232 -27.00 0.30 -13.84
N ALA A 233 -27.48 0.26 -15.09
CA ALA A 233 -28.90 0.45 -15.38
C ALA A 233 -29.75 -0.52 -14.54
N GLU A 234 -30.92 -0.07 -14.09
CA GLU A 234 -31.83 -0.85 -13.23
C GLU A 234 -31.29 -1.16 -11.82
N GLY A 235 -30.22 -0.49 -11.38
CA GLY A 235 -29.66 -0.65 -10.03
C GLY A 235 -28.84 -1.93 -9.84
N LYS A 236 -28.48 -2.63 -10.91
CA LYS A 236 -27.62 -3.82 -10.86
C LYS A 236 -26.21 -3.42 -10.40
N LYS A 237 -25.73 -4.00 -9.31
CA LYS A 237 -24.38 -3.77 -8.80
C LYS A 237 -23.38 -4.61 -9.60
N SER A 238 -22.30 -3.99 -10.06
CA SER A 238 -21.21 -4.69 -10.74
C SER A 238 -19.84 -4.18 -10.32
N LEU A 239 -18.83 -5.05 -10.38
CA LEU A 239 -17.44 -4.69 -10.16
C LEU A 239 -16.62 -5.27 -11.31
N ALA A 240 -15.88 -4.41 -12.01
CA ALA A 240 -15.03 -4.82 -13.13
C ALA A 240 -13.56 -4.86 -12.69
N VAL A 241 -12.96 -6.05 -12.74
CA VAL A 241 -11.52 -6.27 -12.53
C VAL A 241 -10.86 -6.49 -13.88
N TYR A 242 -9.76 -5.81 -14.14
CA TYR A 242 -8.91 -6.05 -15.30
C TYR A 242 -7.54 -6.52 -14.85
N VAL A 243 -7.07 -7.63 -15.39
CA VAL A 243 -5.76 -8.21 -15.08
C VAL A 243 -4.98 -8.34 -16.39
N PHE A 244 -3.84 -7.68 -16.46
CA PHE A 244 -2.99 -7.64 -17.64
C PHE A 244 -1.69 -8.41 -17.40
N PHE A 245 -1.43 -9.37 -18.27
CA PHE A 245 -0.20 -10.14 -18.33
C PHE A 245 0.63 -9.70 -19.55
N GLY A 246 1.60 -8.82 -19.33
CA GLY A 246 2.39 -8.22 -20.40
C GLY A 246 3.66 -8.99 -20.72
N TYR A 247 3.85 -9.41 -21.97
CA TYR A 247 5.02 -10.21 -22.37
C TYR A 247 6.36 -9.50 -22.16
N VAL A 248 7.37 -10.28 -21.75
CA VAL A 248 8.76 -9.82 -21.55
C VAL A 248 9.42 -9.46 -22.87
N HIS A 249 9.11 -10.23 -23.90
CA HIS A 249 9.61 -10.05 -25.25
C HIS A 249 8.43 -9.95 -26.22
N GLU A 250 8.61 -9.18 -27.28
CA GLU A 250 7.62 -9.09 -28.35
C GLU A 250 7.43 -10.47 -28.99
N LEU A 251 6.18 -10.96 -28.97
CA LEU A 251 5.80 -12.23 -29.58
C LEU A 251 4.95 -11.97 -30.83
N SER A 252 5.26 -12.65 -31.92
CA SER A 252 4.46 -12.62 -33.15
C SER A 252 3.31 -13.63 -33.13
N LYS A 253 3.43 -14.69 -32.33
CA LYS A 253 2.44 -15.75 -32.18
C LYS A 253 2.50 -16.36 -30.79
N VAL A 254 1.33 -16.56 -30.20
CA VAL A 254 1.18 -17.15 -28.87
C VAL A 254 0.36 -18.45 -28.96
N PRO A 255 0.86 -19.55 -28.37
CA PRO A 255 0.11 -20.79 -28.25
C PRO A 255 -1.24 -20.57 -27.58
N LYS A 256 -2.25 -21.37 -27.96
CA LYS A 256 -3.62 -21.19 -27.45
C LYS A 256 -3.71 -21.32 -25.94
N ASP A 257 -2.87 -22.14 -25.35
CA ASP A 257 -2.80 -22.36 -23.91
C ASP A 257 -1.70 -21.53 -23.24
N LEU A 258 -1.07 -20.58 -23.94
CA LEU A 258 0.09 -19.83 -23.45
C LEU A 258 1.29 -20.70 -23.04
N SER A 259 1.35 -21.99 -23.43
CA SER A 259 2.53 -22.81 -23.20
C SER A 259 3.76 -22.18 -23.85
N GLY A 260 4.90 -22.20 -23.16
CA GLY A 260 6.14 -21.62 -23.67
C GLY A 260 6.20 -20.10 -23.70
N VAL A 261 5.19 -19.39 -23.19
CA VAL A 261 5.33 -17.95 -22.86
C VAL A 261 5.99 -17.88 -21.49
N GLU A 262 7.29 -17.59 -21.50
CA GLU A 262 8.17 -17.60 -20.33
C GLU A 262 7.56 -16.85 -19.13
N HIS A 263 7.42 -17.55 -18.01
CA HIS A 263 6.86 -17.14 -16.71
C HIS A 263 5.39 -16.67 -16.68
N ILE A 264 4.95 -15.96 -17.70
CA ILE A 264 3.61 -15.37 -17.78
C ILE A 264 2.53 -16.42 -18.04
N GLY A 265 2.82 -17.42 -18.87
CA GLY A 265 1.86 -18.48 -19.17
C GLY A 265 1.46 -19.27 -17.92
N GLU A 266 2.40 -19.49 -17.00
CA GLU A 266 2.17 -20.17 -15.73
C GLU A 266 1.34 -19.31 -14.78
N SER A 267 1.72 -18.04 -14.60
CA SER A 267 0.94 -17.10 -13.80
C SER A 267 -0.50 -16.93 -14.31
N PHE A 268 -0.69 -16.80 -15.62
CA PHE A 268 -2.02 -16.72 -16.23
C PHE A 268 -2.87 -17.96 -15.94
N LYS A 269 -2.29 -19.15 -16.12
CA LYS A 269 -2.96 -20.43 -15.83
C LYS A 269 -3.32 -20.56 -14.35
N ALA A 270 -2.42 -20.15 -13.46
CA ALA A 270 -2.63 -20.20 -12.01
C ALA A 270 -3.80 -19.29 -11.58
N VAL A 271 -3.86 -18.05 -12.09
CA VAL A 271 -4.98 -17.14 -11.78
C VAL A 271 -6.29 -17.66 -12.38
N SER A 272 -6.28 -18.12 -13.63
CA SER A 272 -7.47 -18.70 -14.27
C SER A 272 -8.01 -19.90 -13.48
N LYS A 273 -7.12 -20.77 -13.02
CA LYS A 273 -7.47 -21.93 -12.18
C LYS A 273 -8.06 -21.47 -10.85
N GLN A 274 -7.42 -20.54 -10.15
CA GLN A 274 -7.91 -20.02 -8.87
C GLN A 274 -9.30 -19.39 -8.99
N LEU A 275 -9.58 -18.65 -10.07
CA LEU A 275 -10.89 -18.07 -10.34
C LEU A 275 -11.97 -19.16 -10.46
N MET A 276 -11.71 -20.21 -11.24
CA MET A 276 -12.63 -21.33 -11.38
C MET A 276 -12.85 -22.07 -10.05
N GLU A 277 -11.78 -22.31 -9.29
CA GLU A 277 -11.85 -22.94 -7.96
C GLU A 277 -12.60 -22.05 -6.95
N SER A 278 -12.58 -20.73 -7.14
CA SER A 278 -13.35 -19.76 -6.35
C SER A 278 -14.78 -19.58 -6.87
N GLY A 279 -15.25 -20.42 -7.80
CA GLY A 279 -16.63 -20.42 -8.29
C GLY A 279 -16.92 -19.41 -9.40
N PHE A 280 -15.91 -18.77 -10.00
CA PHE A 280 -16.13 -17.95 -11.19
C PHE A 280 -16.31 -18.85 -12.43
N ALA A 281 -17.30 -18.51 -13.25
CA ALA A 281 -17.52 -19.15 -14.55
C ALA A 281 -16.80 -18.37 -15.64
N GLN A 282 -16.05 -19.04 -16.52
CA GLN A 282 -15.53 -18.41 -17.73
C GLN A 282 -16.69 -18.17 -18.71
N SER A 283 -17.14 -16.93 -18.86
CA SER A 283 -18.27 -16.57 -19.70
C SER A 283 -17.87 -16.24 -21.13
N GLU A 284 -16.66 -15.72 -21.35
CA GLU A 284 -16.19 -15.32 -22.68
C GLU A 284 -14.70 -15.65 -22.90
N PHE A 285 -14.35 -15.92 -24.15
CA PHE A 285 -12.97 -16.04 -24.63
C PHE A 285 -12.84 -15.37 -26.00
N SER A 286 -11.90 -14.45 -26.11
CA SER A 286 -11.61 -13.71 -27.35
C SER A 286 -10.14 -13.81 -27.69
N ARG A 287 -9.83 -14.25 -28.91
CA ARG A 287 -8.50 -14.11 -29.51
C ARG A 287 -8.48 -12.81 -30.30
N LEU A 288 -7.83 -11.79 -29.74
CA LEU A 288 -7.78 -10.45 -30.31
C LEU A 288 -6.74 -10.33 -31.43
N SER A 289 -5.65 -11.12 -31.37
CA SER A 289 -4.69 -11.33 -32.46
C SER A 289 -3.96 -12.68 -32.36
N SER A 290 -2.95 -12.91 -33.20
CA SER A 290 -2.04 -14.06 -33.05
C SER A 290 -1.26 -14.03 -31.73
N ALA A 291 -1.07 -12.85 -31.15
CA ALA A 291 -0.27 -12.62 -29.94
C ALA A 291 -1.07 -11.98 -28.78
N ALA A 292 -2.40 -11.89 -28.86
CA ALA A 292 -3.22 -11.33 -27.79
C ALA A 292 -4.49 -12.14 -27.54
N VAL A 293 -4.76 -12.43 -26.27
CA VAL A 293 -5.95 -13.14 -25.80
C VAL A 293 -6.61 -12.41 -24.63
N LEU A 294 -7.94 -12.53 -24.53
CA LEU A 294 -8.75 -11.97 -23.46
C LEU A 294 -9.76 -13.03 -23.00
N TYR A 295 -9.78 -13.29 -21.69
CA TYR A 295 -10.74 -14.17 -21.03
C TYR A 295 -11.60 -13.35 -20.09
N LYS A 296 -12.89 -13.70 -19.98
CA LYS A 296 -13.81 -13.09 -19.02
C LYS A 296 -14.32 -14.16 -18.07
N PHE A 297 -14.21 -13.88 -16.78
CA PHE A 297 -14.72 -14.72 -15.71
C PHE A 297 -15.73 -13.93 -14.90
N GLU A 298 -16.87 -14.54 -14.58
CA GLU A 298 -17.95 -13.87 -13.85
C GLU A 298 -18.41 -14.72 -12.67
N LYS A 299 -18.73 -14.05 -11.56
CA LYS A 299 -19.37 -14.66 -10.40
C LYS A 299 -20.42 -13.71 -9.84
N TYR A 300 -21.58 -14.25 -9.52
CA TYR A 300 -22.64 -13.54 -8.82
C TYR A 300 -22.59 -13.85 -7.32
N PHE A 301 -22.60 -12.80 -6.51
CA PHE A 301 -22.59 -12.84 -5.06
C PHE A 301 -24.00 -12.50 -4.59
N SER A 302 -24.75 -13.51 -4.18
CA SER A 302 -26.16 -13.38 -3.82
C SER A 302 -26.38 -12.44 -2.63
N GLN A 303 -25.55 -12.54 -1.59
CA GLN A 303 -25.69 -11.76 -0.37
C GLN A 303 -25.51 -10.25 -0.58
N SER A 304 -24.64 -9.85 -1.52
CA SER A 304 -24.41 -8.45 -1.87
C SER A 304 -25.16 -7.99 -3.12
N ASN A 305 -25.91 -8.90 -3.78
CA ASN A 305 -26.52 -8.71 -5.10
C ASN A 305 -25.54 -8.09 -6.11
N LEU A 306 -24.32 -8.64 -6.19
CA LEU A 306 -23.20 -8.09 -6.94
C LEU A 306 -22.71 -9.10 -7.99
N THR A 307 -22.45 -8.64 -9.21
CA THR A 307 -21.66 -9.42 -10.18
C THR A 307 -20.24 -8.88 -10.26
N ILE A 308 -19.26 -9.74 -10.01
CA ILE A 308 -17.85 -9.43 -10.27
C ILE A 308 -17.47 -10.04 -11.61
N ALA A 309 -16.93 -9.21 -12.50
CA ALA A 309 -16.39 -9.61 -13.80
C ALA A 309 -14.88 -9.38 -13.84
N VAL A 310 -14.11 -10.44 -14.08
CA VAL A 310 -12.64 -10.41 -14.18
C VAL A 310 -12.23 -10.63 -15.64
N ASN A 311 -11.58 -9.61 -16.22
CA ASN A 311 -11.04 -9.61 -17.57
C ASN A 311 -9.55 -9.92 -17.52
N LEU A 312 -9.14 -11.12 -17.95
CA LEU A 312 -7.75 -11.55 -17.99
C LEU A 312 -7.19 -11.39 -19.41
N PHE A 313 -6.32 -10.40 -19.60
CA PHE A 313 -5.62 -10.13 -20.84
C PHE A 313 -4.20 -10.68 -20.79
N ALA A 314 -3.73 -11.27 -21.89
CA ALA A 314 -2.32 -11.54 -22.10
C ALA A 314 -1.89 -11.08 -23.51
N GLY A 315 -0.78 -10.34 -23.61
CA GLY A 315 -0.31 -9.79 -24.89
C GLY A 315 0.97 -8.96 -24.82
N ASN A 316 1.44 -8.48 -25.97
CA ASN A 316 2.53 -7.50 -26.09
C ASN A 316 2.09 -6.15 -25.49
N THR A 317 2.95 -5.54 -24.66
CA THR A 317 2.63 -4.29 -23.94
C THR A 317 3.64 -3.17 -24.17
N GLY A 318 4.71 -3.44 -24.92
CA GLY A 318 5.72 -2.45 -25.24
C GLY A 318 5.10 -1.32 -26.06
N ILE A 319 5.38 -0.07 -25.67
CA ILE A 319 4.83 1.10 -26.36
C ILE A 319 5.22 1.16 -27.84
N ASN A 320 6.23 0.40 -28.27
CA ASN A 320 6.70 0.35 -29.66
C ASN A 320 6.48 -1.01 -30.34
N ASP A 321 5.93 -2.01 -29.64
CA ASP A 321 5.69 -3.34 -30.24
C ASP A 321 4.60 -3.22 -31.31
N SER A 322 4.70 -4.02 -32.38
CA SER A 322 3.81 -3.92 -33.54
C SER A 322 2.35 -4.22 -33.20
N ASP A 323 2.13 -5.17 -32.29
CA ASP A 323 0.79 -5.65 -31.90
C ASP A 323 0.26 -5.04 -30.59
N SER A 324 1.02 -4.14 -29.97
CA SER A 324 0.65 -3.50 -28.68
C SER A 324 -0.59 -2.61 -28.76
N ALA A 325 -1.02 -2.20 -29.96
CA ALA A 325 -2.24 -1.39 -30.13
C ALA A 325 -3.48 -2.06 -29.53
N ILE A 326 -3.55 -3.39 -29.56
CA ILE A 326 -4.65 -4.14 -28.93
C ILE A 326 -4.60 -3.99 -27.42
N PHE A 327 -3.43 -4.20 -26.80
CA PHE A 327 -3.24 -3.98 -25.38
C PHE A 327 -3.62 -2.56 -24.99
N HIS A 328 -3.15 -1.53 -25.71
CA HIS A 328 -3.46 -0.14 -25.38
C HIS A 328 -4.96 0.17 -25.43
N ASN A 329 -5.71 -0.44 -26.36
CA ASN A 329 -7.16 -0.27 -26.44
C ASN A 329 -7.88 -0.93 -25.24
N VAL A 330 -7.49 -2.16 -24.87
CA VAL A 330 -8.06 -2.85 -23.69
C VAL A 330 -7.66 -2.13 -22.41
N TYR A 331 -6.43 -1.63 -22.31
CA TYR A 331 -5.94 -0.89 -21.16
C TYR A 331 -6.64 0.46 -21.00
N LYS A 332 -6.92 1.17 -22.11
CA LYS A 332 -7.80 2.35 -22.08
C LYS A 332 -9.18 2.00 -21.51
N GLN A 333 -9.82 0.93 -21.98
CA GLN A 333 -11.10 0.50 -21.43
C GLN A 333 -11.01 0.20 -19.92
N ALA A 334 -9.93 -0.45 -19.48
CA ALA A 334 -9.70 -0.69 -18.06
C ALA A 334 -9.59 0.62 -17.26
N LEU A 335 -8.84 1.61 -17.74
CA LEU A 335 -8.73 2.91 -17.05
C LEU A 335 -10.06 3.66 -16.99
N GLU A 336 -10.89 3.56 -18.02
CA GLU A 336 -12.18 4.24 -18.10
C GLU A 336 -13.31 3.50 -17.35
N GLN A 337 -13.17 2.19 -17.14
CA GLN A 337 -14.29 1.33 -16.69
C GLN A 337 -13.99 0.40 -15.52
N GLY A 338 -12.72 0.05 -15.30
CA GLY A 338 -12.31 -0.88 -14.26
C GLY A 338 -12.48 -0.28 -12.87
N SER A 339 -12.97 -1.07 -11.92
CA SER A 339 -12.89 -0.77 -10.49
C SER A 339 -11.53 -1.16 -9.93
N VAL A 340 -10.98 -2.27 -10.42
CA VAL A 340 -9.65 -2.75 -10.05
C VAL A 340 -8.87 -3.07 -11.30
N ILE A 341 -7.65 -2.55 -11.41
CA ILE A 341 -6.78 -2.74 -12.57
C ILE A 341 -5.46 -3.28 -12.07
N PHE A 342 -5.10 -4.48 -12.50
CA PHE A 342 -3.84 -5.12 -12.15
C PHE A 342 -2.98 -5.23 -13.41
N TYR A 343 -1.79 -4.66 -13.37
CA TYR A 343 -0.80 -4.81 -14.43
C TYR A 343 0.41 -5.61 -13.93
N GLY A 344 0.57 -6.82 -14.48
CA GLY A 344 1.73 -7.68 -14.32
C GLY A 344 2.48 -7.84 -15.64
N GLY A 345 3.46 -7.00 -15.89
CA GLY A 345 4.19 -6.98 -17.17
C GLY A 345 5.45 -6.14 -17.11
N HIS A 346 6.20 -6.11 -18.21
CA HIS A 346 7.46 -5.35 -18.27
C HIS A 346 7.18 -3.84 -18.18
N SER A 347 7.71 -3.16 -17.17
CA SER A 347 7.46 -1.71 -16.96
C SER A 347 8.07 -0.84 -18.08
N GLY A 348 9.13 -1.32 -18.72
CA GLY A 348 9.84 -0.59 -19.78
C GLY A 348 10.40 0.74 -19.26
N LEU A 349 10.90 0.74 -18.01
CA LEU A 349 11.35 1.94 -17.29
C LEU A 349 10.26 3.03 -17.25
N GLY A 350 9.00 2.62 -17.11
CA GLY A 350 7.85 3.51 -17.10
C GLY A 350 7.27 3.84 -18.49
N GLY A 351 7.97 3.50 -19.58
CA GLY A 351 7.57 3.88 -20.93
C GLY A 351 6.27 3.21 -21.41
N ASN A 352 6.05 1.96 -21.03
CA ASN A 352 4.96 1.14 -21.56
C ASN A 352 3.56 1.62 -21.15
N LEU A 353 3.45 2.26 -19.98
CA LEU A 353 2.17 2.72 -19.43
C LEU A 353 2.11 4.24 -19.30
N LYS A 354 2.94 4.97 -20.05
CA LYS A 354 2.95 6.43 -20.05
C LYS A 354 1.67 6.96 -20.68
N ILE A 355 0.76 7.54 -19.89
CA ILE A 355 -0.57 8.00 -20.34
C ILE A 355 -0.51 8.83 -21.62
N LYS A 356 0.32 9.87 -21.70
CA LYS A 356 0.46 10.69 -22.93
C LYS A 356 0.91 9.91 -24.16
N ALA A 357 1.69 8.84 -23.98
CA ALA A 357 2.09 7.98 -25.09
C ALA A 357 0.96 7.04 -25.51
N LEU A 358 0.20 6.52 -24.54
CA LEU A 358 -1.01 5.75 -24.78
C LEU A 358 -2.06 6.59 -25.52
N GLU A 359 -2.33 7.82 -25.07
CA GLU A 359 -3.34 8.70 -25.69
C GLU A 359 -3.02 9.04 -27.15
N LYS A 360 -1.74 9.15 -27.50
CA LYS A 360 -1.32 9.32 -28.92
C LYS A 360 -1.71 8.13 -29.79
N ARG A 361 -1.90 6.94 -29.21
CA ARG A 361 -2.25 5.71 -29.93
C ARG A 361 -3.76 5.42 -29.92
N VAL A 362 -4.42 5.63 -28.78
CA VAL A 362 -5.83 5.20 -28.57
C VAL A 362 -6.80 6.36 -28.32
N GLY A 363 -6.34 7.59 -28.52
CA GLY A 363 -7.07 8.81 -28.21
C GLY A 363 -7.12 9.08 -26.71
N THR A 364 -7.77 10.18 -26.32
CA THR A 364 -7.92 10.62 -24.93
C THR A 364 -8.44 9.49 -24.04
N ILE A 365 -7.86 9.37 -22.85
CA ILE A 365 -8.29 8.43 -21.81
C ILE A 365 -9.07 9.21 -20.76
N VAL A 366 -10.29 8.78 -20.45
CA VAL A 366 -11.17 9.47 -19.50
C VAL A 366 -11.28 8.70 -18.19
N PHE A 367 -10.51 9.12 -17.18
CA PHE A 367 -10.62 8.54 -15.85
C PHE A 367 -12.01 8.83 -15.23
N PRO A 368 -12.67 7.84 -14.61
CA PRO A 368 -13.92 8.07 -13.92
C PRO A 368 -13.70 8.89 -12.65
N LYS A 369 -14.57 9.89 -12.45
CA LYS A 369 -14.45 10.87 -11.35
C LYS A 369 -15.07 10.36 -10.07
N ASP A 370 -16.30 9.88 -10.19
CA ASP A 370 -17.15 9.50 -9.05
C ASP A 370 -17.00 8.02 -8.67
N GLN A 371 -16.09 7.31 -9.33
CA GLN A 371 -15.81 5.91 -9.06
C GLN A 371 -14.45 5.79 -8.37
N TYR A 372 -14.45 5.05 -7.27
CA TYR A 372 -13.23 4.61 -6.63
C TYR A 372 -12.57 3.51 -7.46
N GLN A 373 -11.29 3.70 -7.77
CA GLN A 373 -10.49 2.72 -8.50
C GLN A 373 -9.21 2.39 -7.74
N ILE A 374 -8.80 1.12 -7.82
CA ILE A 374 -7.50 0.66 -7.35
C ILE A 374 -6.69 0.20 -8.56
N ILE A 375 -5.47 0.72 -8.72
CA ILE A 375 -4.52 0.22 -9.71
C ILE A 375 -3.33 -0.44 -9.02
N VAL A 376 -3.02 -1.67 -9.41
CA VAL A 376 -1.86 -2.41 -8.94
C VAL A 376 -0.85 -2.55 -10.07
N PHE A 377 0.33 -1.98 -9.91
CA PHE A 377 1.44 -2.13 -10.84
C PHE A 377 2.45 -3.12 -10.28
N ASP A 378 2.19 -4.41 -10.48
CA ASP A 378 3.11 -5.48 -10.11
C ASP A 378 4.16 -5.71 -11.23
N SER A 379 5.01 -4.71 -11.43
CA SER A 379 6.08 -4.70 -12.43
C SER A 379 7.38 -4.21 -11.82
N CYS A 380 8.50 -4.37 -12.54
CA CYS A 380 9.80 -3.96 -12.02
C CYS A 380 9.85 -2.44 -11.76
N SER A 381 10.07 -2.08 -10.49
CA SER A 381 10.20 -0.70 -10.01
C SER A 381 9.10 0.21 -10.53
N SER A 382 7.83 -0.12 -10.30
CA SER A 382 6.69 0.69 -10.73
C SER A 382 6.47 1.97 -9.90
N PHE A 383 6.80 1.94 -8.61
CA PHE A 383 6.70 3.08 -7.68
C PHE A 383 7.27 4.40 -8.24
N PRO A 384 8.50 4.43 -8.79
CA PRO A 384 9.08 5.66 -9.32
C PRO A 384 8.37 6.22 -10.56
N TYR A 385 7.66 5.39 -11.34
CA TYR A 385 7.22 5.77 -12.69
C TYR A 385 5.73 6.06 -12.79
N TYR A 386 4.90 5.33 -12.06
CA TYR A 386 3.46 5.34 -12.33
C TYR A 386 2.66 6.15 -11.33
N THR A 387 3.09 6.28 -10.08
CA THR A 387 2.29 6.93 -9.04
C THR A 387 1.94 8.39 -9.40
N GLU A 388 2.95 9.27 -9.52
CA GLU A 388 2.70 10.69 -9.83
C GLU A 388 2.11 10.88 -11.23
N LEU A 389 2.51 10.05 -12.20
CA LEU A 389 1.98 10.12 -13.56
C LEU A 389 0.45 9.94 -13.57
N TYR A 390 -0.08 8.94 -12.87
CA TYR A 390 -1.50 8.65 -12.90
C TYR A 390 -2.29 9.65 -12.04
N PHE A 391 -1.77 10.02 -10.88
CA PHE A 391 -2.32 11.10 -10.07
C PHE A 391 -2.38 12.44 -10.83
N ASP A 392 -1.35 12.81 -11.58
CA ASP A 392 -1.36 14.00 -12.41
C ASP A 392 -2.47 13.98 -13.46
N ASN A 393 -2.70 12.84 -14.10
CA ASN A 393 -3.76 12.72 -15.09
C ASN A 393 -5.14 12.85 -14.43
N LYS A 394 -5.36 12.23 -13.27
CA LYS A 394 -6.63 12.37 -12.54
C LYS A 394 -6.85 13.80 -12.04
N ALA A 395 -5.82 14.45 -11.48
CA ALA A 395 -5.87 15.84 -11.05
C ALA A 395 -6.17 16.81 -12.20
N ASN A 396 -5.64 16.54 -13.40
CA ASN A 396 -5.93 17.37 -14.58
C ASN A 396 -7.39 17.21 -15.06
N VAL A 397 -7.95 15.99 -14.96
CA VAL A 397 -9.37 15.74 -15.23
C VAL A 397 -10.25 16.49 -14.23
N ALA A 398 -9.90 16.44 -12.95
CA ALA A 398 -10.57 17.17 -11.88
C ALA A 398 -10.52 18.70 -12.10
N LYS A 399 -9.34 19.27 -12.39
CA LYS A 399 -9.22 20.71 -12.68
C LYS A 399 -10.06 21.16 -13.88
N ALA A 400 -10.16 20.32 -14.92
CA ALA A 400 -10.93 20.65 -16.12
C ALA A 400 -12.44 20.76 -15.86
N ASP A 401 -12.96 20.18 -14.77
CA ASP A 401 -14.38 20.23 -14.40
C ASP A 401 -14.70 21.17 -13.23
N GLY A 402 -13.67 21.77 -12.62
CA GLY A 402 -13.82 22.69 -11.49
C GLY A 402 -13.83 22.02 -10.11
N SER A 403 -13.57 20.71 -10.01
CA SER A 403 -13.37 20.03 -8.73
C SER A 403 -12.01 20.35 -8.10
N VAL A 404 -11.94 20.17 -6.78
CA VAL A 404 -10.81 20.60 -5.93
C VAL A 404 -9.79 19.46 -5.70
N ASP A 405 -9.88 18.35 -6.44
CA ASP A 405 -8.88 17.28 -6.35
C ASP A 405 -7.56 17.70 -7.02
N THR A 406 -6.77 18.47 -6.28
CA THR A 406 -5.49 19.02 -6.76
C THR A 406 -4.40 17.97 -6.86
N PHE A 407 -4.53 16.88 -6.12
CA PHE A 407 -3.52 15.82 -6.03
C PHE A 407 -3.81 14.67 -6.99
N GLY A 408 -5.08 14.40 -7.30
CA GLY A 408 -5.51 13.32 -8.17
C GLY A 408 -5.67 11.99 -7.44
N SER A 409 -5.55 11.97 -6.12
CA SER A 409 -5.70 10.76 -5.29
C SER A 409 -7.15 10.51 -4.87
N TYR A 410 -8.05 11.50 -5.02
CA TYR A 410 -9.44 11.29 -4.60
C TYR A 410 -10.08 10.18 -5.41
N ASN A 411 -10.67 9.21 -4.70
CA ASN A 411 -11.25 8.01 -5.29
C ASN A 411 -10.23 7.16 -6.06
N PHE A 412 -8.96 7.17 -5.67
CA PHE A 412 -7.91 6.55 -6.48
C PHE A 412 -6.68 6.11 -5.70
N ASP A 413 -6.53 4.79 -5.60
CA ASP A 413 -5.37 4.21 -4.92
C ASP A 413 -4.48 3.46 -5.90
N ILE A 414 -3.18 3.56 -5.67
CA ILE A 414 -2.17 2.89 -6.47
C ILE A 414 -1.28 2.04 -5.58
N ILE A 415 -1.28 0.72 -5.84
CA ILE A 415 -0.33 -0.22 -5.26
C ILE A 415 0.84 -0.39 -6.23
N THR A 416 2.07 -0.21 -5.76
CA THR A 416 3.26 -0.28 -6.61
C THR A 416 4.38 -1.06 -5.93
N ASN A 417 5.29 -1.59 -6.74
CA ASN A 417 6.54 -2.18 -6.29
C ASN A 417 7.66 -1.14 -6.32
N GLY A 418 8.42 -1.03 -5.24
CA GLY A 418 9.72 -0.36 -5.24
C GLY A 418 10.74 -1.15 -6.04
N LEU A 419 10.92 -2.43 -5.73
CA LEU A 419 11.95 -3.26 -6.34
C LEU A 419 11.45 -4.04 -7.56
N SER A 420 12.36 -4.79 -8.19
CA SER A 420 12.02 -5.67 -9.30
C SER A 420 10.99 -6.72 -8.84
N SER A 421 9.96 -6.94 -9.64
CA SER A 421 9.03 -8.06 -9.45
C SER A 421 9.33 -9.15 -10.46
N TYR A 422 8.87 -10.35 -10.16
CA TYR A 422 9.13 -11.57 -10.90
C TYR A 422 7.85 -12.05 -11.58
N PHE A 423 7.91 -12.22 -12.90
CA PHE A 423 6.74 -12.54 -13.74
C PHE A 423 6.03 -13.83 -13.32
N GLU A 424 6.80 -14.81 -12.85
CA GLU A 424 6.32 -16.10 -12.36
C GLU A 424 5.53 -15.97 -11.05
N ARG A 425 5.62 -14.82 -10.37
CA ARG A 425 4.98 -14.58 -9.08
C ARG A 425 3.82 -13.60 -9.12
N ASN A 426 3.56 -12.96 -10.26
CA ASN A 426 2.40 -12.07 -10.40
C ASN A 426 1.09 -12.76 -9.99
N SER A 427 0.96 -14.06 -10.24
CA SER A 427 -0.21 -14.83 -9.81
C SER A 427 -0.46 -14.78 -8.30
N VAL A 428 0.59 -14.68 -7.47
CA VAL A 428 0.47 -14.55 -6.02
C VAL A 428 -0.21 -13.25 -5.63
N SER A 429 0.30 -12.12 -6.15
CA SER A 429 -0.27 -10.79 -5.87
C SER A 429 -1.72 -10.70 -6.37
N ILE A 430 -1.97 -11.18 -7.59
CA ILE A 430 -3.30 -11.18 -8.21
C ILE A 430 -4.27 -12.01 -7.38
N ASN A 431 -3.90 -13.24 -7.03
CA ASN A 431 -4.75 -14.14 -6.26
C ASN A 431 -5.02 -13.61 -4.85
N THR A 432 -4.05 -12.96 -4.21
CA THR A 432 -4.23 -12.33 -2.89
C THR A 432 -5.30 -11.24 -2.96
N LEU A 433 -5.24 -10.35 -3.96
CA LEU A 433 -6.24 -9.30 -4.15
C LEU A 433 -7.62 -9.87 -4.51
N LEU A 434 -7.68 -10.83 -5.43
CA LEU A 434 -8.93 -11.48 -5.83
C LEU A 434 -9.57 -12.25 -4.67
N ALA A 435 -8.78 -12.92 -3.83
CA ALA A 435 -9.27 -13.59 -2.64
C ALA A 435 -9.85 -12.58 -1.64
N ALA A 436 -9.19 -11.44 -1.43
CA ALA A 436 -9.74 -10.39 -0.56
C ALA A 436 -11.06 -9.81 -1.08
N LEU A 437 -11.18 -9.57 -2.38
CA LEU A 437 -12.45 -9.17 -3.01
C LEU A 437 -13.52 -10.26 -2.83
N ASN A 438 -13.18 -11.52 -3.05
CA ASN A 438 -14.11 -12.61 -2.85
C ASN A 438 -14.59 -12.69 -1.39
N THR A 439 -13.66 -12.66 -0.42
CA THR A 439 -13.96 -12.71 1.01
C THR A 439 -14.84 -11.55 1.46
N VAL A 440 -14.53 -10.32 1.05
CA VAL A 440 -15.26 -9.14 1.51
C VAL A 440 -16.71 -9.16 1.00
N TYR A 441 -16.96 -9.60 -0.23
CA TYR A 441 -18.32 -9.68 -0.79
C TYR A 441 -19.07 -10.98 -0.45
N GLU A 442 -18.40 -12.03 0.02
CA GLU A 442 -19.03 -13.26 0.55
C GLU A 442 -19.32 -13.22 2.04
N SER A 443 -18.54 -12.48 2.83
CA SER A 443 -18.58 -12.58 4.29
C SER A 443 -18.54 -11.25 5.01
N GLY A 444 -18.29 -10.14 4.30
CA GLY A 444 -18.14 -8.80 4.89
C GLY A 444 -16.81 -8.57 5.57
N ILE A 445 -15.89 -9.55 5.53
CA ILE A 445 -14.57 -9.43 6.14
C ILE A 445 -13.65 -8.66 5.18
N ALA A 446 -13.46 -7.37 5.47
CA ALA A 446 -12.54 -6.50 4.74
C ALA A 446 -11.10 -6.67 5.22
N LYS A 447 -10.15 -6.70 4.27
CA LYS A 447 -8.72 -6.62 4.55
C LYS A 447 -8.22 -5.18 4.33
N SER A 448 -7.34 -4.73 5.20
CA SER A 448 -6.59 -3.47 5.01
C SER A 448 -5.55 -3.62 3.91
N PHE A 449 -5.06 -2.51 3.37
CA PHE A 449 -3.94 -2.50 2.44
C PHE A 449 -2.69 -3.14 3.03
N GLN A 450 -2.42 -2.92 4.31
CA GLN A 450 -1.28 -3.52 5.00
C GLN A 450 -1.42 -5.04 5.09
N GLU A 451 -2.60 -5.56 5.42
CA GLU A 451 -2.86 -7.02 5.41
C GLU A 451 -2.71 -7.61 4.00
N LEU A 452 -3.17 -6.89 2.96
CA LEU A 452 -2.98 -7.31 1.57
C LEU A 452 -1.49 -7.38 1.22
N ILE A 453 -0.71 -6.34 1.54
CA ILE A 453 0.72 -6.27 1.26
C ILE A 453 1.47 -7.36 2.01
N ASP A 454 1.20 -7.54 3.30
CA ASP A 454 1.84 -8.56 4.13
C ASP A 454 1.56 -9.96 3.59
N GLU A 455 0.34 -10.24 3.14
CA GLU A 455 -0.01 -11.52 2.54
C GLU A 455 0.65 -11.72 1.16
N MET A 456 0.68 -10.68 0.32
CA MET A 456 1.41 -10.73 -0.95
C MET A 456 2.89 -11.06 -0.68
N HIS A 457 3.53 -10.35 0.25
CA HIS A 457 4.92 -10.59 0.64
C HIS A 457 5.14 -11.99 1.21
N ALA A 458 4.31 -12.44 2.15
CA ALA A 458 4.43 -13.76 2.77
C ALA A 458 4.29 -14.88 1.72
N ASN A 459 3.39 -14.71 0.75
CA ASN A 459 3.18 -15.69 -0.31
C ASN A 459 4.29 -15.63 -1.37
N HIS A 460 4.82 -14.44 -1.69
CA HIS A 460 6.02 -14.29 -2.53
C HIS A 460 7.23 -14.99 -1.91
N PHE A 461 7.40 -14.82 -0.59
CA PHE A 461 8.47 -15.47 0.16
C PHE A 461 8.35 -17.00 0.12
N LYS A 462 7.15 -17.54 0.34
CA LYS A 462 6.89 -18.99 0.24
C LYS A 462 7.13 -19.54 -1.18
N ALA A 463 6.85 -18.74 -2.19
CA ALA A 463 7.03 -19.11 -3.59
C ALA A 463 8.51 -19.04 -4.05
N SER A 464 9.41 -18.43 -3.26
CA SER A 464 10.79 -18.17 -3.66
C SER A 464 11.81 -18.86 -2.75
N SER A 465 12.83 -19.48 -3.34
CA SER A 465 14.02 -19.92 -2.62
C SER A 465 15.02 -18.79 -2.35
N LYS A 466 14.79 -17.59 -2.91
CA LYS A 466 15.63 -16.41 -2.75
C LYS A 466 14.90 -15.34 -1.93
N LEU A 467 15.53 -14.94 -0.83
CA LEU A 467 15.23 -13.76 -0.03
C LEU A 467 15.54 -12.50 -0.84
N GLU A 468 14.66 -12.14 -1.76
CA GLU A 468 14.70 -10.84 -2.39
C GLU A 468 13.53 -10.02 -1.86
N GLY A 469 13.84 -8.85 -1.29
CA GLY A 469 12.84 -7.96 -0.71
C GLY A 469 11.83 -7.57 -1.78
N HIS A 470 10.56 -7.89 -1.55
CA HIS A 470 9.47 -7.19 -2.20
C HIS A 470 9.20 -5.94 -1.37
N MET A 471 9.34 -4.78 -1.99
CA MET A 471 8.93 -3.51 -1.39
C MET A 471 7.67 -3.09 -2.10
N VAL A 472 6.56 -2.98 -1.38
CA VAL A 472 5.27 -2.57 -1.92
C VAL A 472 4.80 -1.33 -1.18
N ALA A 473 4.28 -0.37 -1.92
CA ALA A 473 3.67 0.84 -1.40
C ALA A 473 2.23 0.95 -1.86
N VAL A 474 1.39 1.50 -0.98
CA VAL A 474 0.13 2.12 -1.39
C VAL A 474 0.35 3.62 -1.39
N SER A 475 -0.15 4.27 -2.43
CA SER A 475 -0.24 5.72 -2.50
C SER A 475 -1.68 6.10 -2.79
N GLY A 476 -2.14 7.22 -2.24
CA GLY A 476 -3.50 7.73 -2.43
C GLY A 476 -4.45 7.39 -1.28
N ASP A 477 -4.06 6.47 -0.39
CA ASP A 477 -4.90 5.97 0.70
C ASP A 477 -4.99 6.92 1.91
N GLU A 478 -4.55 8.18 1.75
CA GLU A 478 -4.57 9.16 2.83
C GLU A 478 -5.99 9.59 3.24
N ASP A 479 -6.98 9.41 2.35
CA ASP A 479 -8.40 9.66 2.61
C ASP A 479 -9.21 8.39 2.91
N ASN A 480 -8.55 7.23 2.96
CA ASN A 480 -9.20 5.95 3.22
C ASN A 480 -9.55 5.74 4.70
N PRO A 481 -10.57 4.92 4.99
CA PRO A 481 -10.94 4.60 6.36
C PRO A 481 -9.85 3.78 7.06
N THR A 482 -9.56 4.11 8.32
CA THR A 482 -8.64 3.37 9.19
C THR A 482 -9.31 2.25 9.97
N VAL A 483 -10.64 2.18 9.87
CA VAL A 483 -11.48 1.11 10.43
C VAL A 483 -12.10 0.34 9.27
N ALA A 484 -12.14 -0.98 9.39
CA ALA A 484 -12.70 -1.84 8.36
C ALA A 484 -14.13 -1.40 8.00
N PRO A 485 -14.45 -1.19 6.71
CA PRO A 485 -15.79 -0.80 6.31
C PRO A 485 -16.79 -1.89 6.68
N VAL A 486 -17.97 -1.48 7.14
CA VAL A 486 -19.11 -2.38 7.29
C VAL A 486 -19.83 -2.39 5.95
N LEU A 487 -19.71 -3.48 5.21
CA LEU A 487 -20.54 -3.66 4.02
C LEU A 487 -21.97 -4.00 4.46
N ASP A 488 -22.94 -3.28 3.90
CA ASP A 488 -24.36 -3.65 3.98
C ASP A 488 -24.57 -4.94 3.19
N ILE A 489 -24.35 -6.07 3.86
CA ILE A 489 -24.66 -7.39 3.35
C ILE A 489 -26.11 -7.68 3.72
N ASN A 490 -26.95 -7.81 2.69
CA ASN A 490 -28.32 -8.28 2.86
C ASN A 490 -28.26 -9.78 3.17
N LEU A 491 -28.15 -10.12 4.45
CA LEU A 491 -28.41 -11.48 4.92
C LEU A 491 -29.93 -11.70 4.88
N GLU A 492 -30.48 -11.89 3.68
CA GLU A 492 -31.86 -12.36 3.53
C GLU A 492 -31.97 -13.78 4.12
N ARG A 493 -32.64 -13.90 5.28
CA ARG A 493 -33.14 -15.16 5.88
C ARG A 493 -32.13 -16.31 6.10
N SER A 494 -30.85 -16.13 5.82
CA SER A 494 -29.83 -17.13 6.15
C SER A 494 -29.72 -17.25 7.66
N ASN A 495 -29.65 -18.51 8.10
CA ASN A 495 -29.73 -18.96 9.48
C ASN A 495 -28.89 -18.05 10.40
N ILE A 496 -29.48 -17.57 11.49
CA ILE A 496 -28.78 -16.72 12.48
C ILE A 496 -27.46 -17.38 12.92
N ASP A 497 -27.39 -18.71 12.92
CA ASP A 497 -26.17 -19.47 13.17
C ASP A 497 -24.97 -19.06 12.28
N ASP A 498 -25.19 -18.70 11.01
CA ASP A 498 -24.14 -18.23 10.10
C ASP A 498 -23.66 -16.83 10.49
N ALA A 499 -24.59 -15.95 10.87
CA ALA A 499 -24.27 -14.61 11.38
C ALA A 499 -23.48 -14.69 12.71
N VAL A 500 -23.84 -15.64 13.59
CA VAL A 500 -23.12 -15.92 14.84
C VAL A 500 -21.75 -16.52 14.58
N ALA A 501 -21.63 -17.47 13.64
CA ALA A 501 -20.35 -18.07 13.28
C ALA A 501 -19.39 -17.03 12.66
N ILE A 502 -19.91 -16.13 11.82
CA ILE A 502 -19.14 -15.00 11.30
C ILE A 502 -18.70 -14.12 12.47
N ALA A 503 -19.63 -13.63 13.30
CA ALA A 503 -19.30 -12.75 14.43
C ALA A 503 -18.26 -13.34 15.40
N ALA A 504 -18.36 -14.63 15.72
CA ALA A 504 -17.41 -15.35 16.56
C ALA A 504 -16.01 -15.49 15.91
N THR A 505 -15.94 -15.53 14.59
CA THR A 505 -14.66 -15.65 13.84
C THR A 505 -13.95 -14.30 13.72
N VAL A 506 -14.68 -13.18 13.68
CA VAL A 506 -14.08 -11.85 13.42
C VAL A 506 -13.52 -11.17 14.69
N GLY A 507 -13.77 -11.70 15.89
CA GLY A 507 -13.20 -11.18 17.14
C GLY A 507 -13.50 -9.69 17.37
N ARG A 508 -14.70 -9.21 17.02
CA ARG A 508 -15.10 -7.80 17.12
C ARG A 508 -16.04 -7.55 18.30
N ASP A 509 -15.89 -6.38 18.93
CA ASP A 509 -16.70 -5.93 20.07
C ASP A 509 -18.13 -5.47 19.69
N SER A 510 -18.48 -5.37 18.41
CA SER A 510 -19.83 -4.97 17.98
C SER A 510 -20.19 -5.40 16.55
N PHE A 511 -21.44 -5.80 16.33
CA PHE A 511 -22.05 -6.10 15.04
C PHE A 511 -23.41 -5.40 14.89
N ASN A 512 -23.73 -4.95 13.66
CA ASN A 512 -25.04 -4.42 13.30
C ASN A 512 -25.76 -5.42 12.39
N PHE A 513 -26.95 -5.87 12.77
CA PHE A 513 -27.82 -6.67 11.93
C PHE A 513 -29.18 -5.97 11.79
N SER A 514 -29.74 -5.97 10.58
CA SER A 514 -31.13 -5.58 10.34
C SER A 514 -31.94 -6.85 10.10
N ILE A 515 -32.86 -7.17 10.99
CA ILE A 515 -33.75 -8.34 10.87
C ILE A 515 -35.13 -7.82 10.46
N GLU A 516 -35.49 -8.03 9.20
CA GLU A 516 -36.86 -7.82 8.74
C GLU A 516 -37.68 -9.10 8.98
N SER A 517 -38.64 -9.04 9.92
CA SER A 517 -39.78 -9.98 10.10
C SER A 517 -39.57 -11.33 10.83
N LEU A 518 -38.93 -11.35 12.00
CA LEU A 518 -39.11 -12.48 12.94
C LEU A 518 -40.18 -12.19 14.00
N ASP A 519 -40.94 -13.22 14.40
CA ASP A 519 -41.77 -13.17 15.62
C ASP A 519 -40.86 -12.94 16.84
N ALA A 520 -41.22 -12.02 17.73
CA ALA A 520 -40.45 -11.67 18.91
C ALA A 520 -40.07 -12.90 19.76
N LYS A 521 -40.86 -13.97 19.72
CA LYS A 521 -40.54 -15.24 20.40
C LYS A 521 -39.36 -16.01 19.79
N GLU A 522 -39.22 -16.04 18.47
CA GLU A 522 -38.10 -16.72 17.80
C GLU A 522 -36.78 -15.97 18.03
N ILE A 523 -36.83 -14.63 18.02
CA ILE A 523 -35.71 -13.76 18.38
C ILE A 523 -35.21 -14.08 19.79
N MET A 524 -36.11 -14.25 20.77
CA MET A 524 -35.74 -14.48 22.18
C MET A 524 -35.09 -15.85 22.43
N VAL A 525 -35.48 -16.89 21.68
CA VAL A 525 -34.86 -18.23 21.80
C VAL A 525 -33.43 -18.21 21.24
N GLN A 526 -33.22 -17.49 20.13
CA GLN A 526 -31.92 -17.46 19.45
C GLN A 526 -30.92 -16.50 20.13
N ILE A 527 -31.38 -15.37 20.69
CA ILE A 527 -30.53 -14.46 21.49
C ILE A 527 -30.03 -15.14 22.77
N LYS A 528 -30.81 -16.07 23.35
CA LYS A 528 -30.38 -16.80 24.54
C LYS A 528 -29.12 -17.65 24.29
N GLY A 529 -28.93 -18.18 23.07
CA GLY A 529 -27.71 -18.90 22.69
C GLY A 529 -26.52 -17.98 22.38
N LEU A 530 -26.77 -16.72 22.00
CA LEU A 530 -25.75 -15.69 21.75
C LEU A 530 -25.11 -15.17 23.04
N LEU A 531 -25.89 -15.05 24.12
CA LEU A 531 -25.47 -14.43 25.38
C LEU A 531 -24.64 -15.35 26.30
N GLU A 532 -24.49 -16.63 25.96
CA GLU A 532 -23.55 -17.55 26.64
C GLU A 532 -22.07 -17.26 26.27
N LYS A 533 -21.80 -16.26 25.41
CA LYS A 533 -20.46 -15.96 24.87
C LYS A 533 -20.01 -14.50 25.03
N GLU A 534 -20.42 -13.80 26.09
CA GLU A 534 -19.94 -12.43 26.43
C GLU A 534 -20.02 -11.41 25.27
N ALA A 535 -21.18 -11.29 24.61
CA ALA A 535 -21.37 -10.35 23.50
C ALA A 535 -22.38 -9.23 23.83
N LEU A 536 -22.10 -8.01 23.35
CA LEU A 536 -23.01 -6.87 23.36
C LEU A 536 -23.89 -6.90 22.10
N VAL A 537 -25.21 -7.08 22.26
CA VAL A 537 -26.15 -7.21 21.13
C VAL A 537 -27.09 -6.01 21.06
N TYR A 538 -27.14 -5.34 19.91
CA TYR A 538 -28.12 -4.30 19.60
C TYR A 538 -29.13 -4.83 18.59
N LEU A 539 -30.42 -4.69 18.90
CA LEU A 539 -31.50 -4.93 17.94
C LEU A 539 -32.09 -3.60 17.48
N LEU A 540 -31.96 -3.30 16.19
CA LEU A 540 -32.54 -2.11 15.57
C LEU A 540 -33.79 -2.51 14.77
N THR A 541 -34.84 -1.71 14.88
CA THR A 541 -35.99 -1.79 13.96
C THR A 541 -35.68 -1.09 12.64
N SER A 542 -36.48 -1.37 11.61
CA SER A 542 -36.47 -0.65 10.33
C SER A 542 -36.66 0.88 10.46
N SER A 543 -37.07 1.38 11.63
CA SER A 543 -37.16 2.82 11.94
C SER A 543 -35.90 3.41 12.61
N GLY A 544 -34.83 2.63 12.78
CA GLY A 544 -33.60 3.04 13.47
C GLY A 544 -33.71 3.09 14.99
N LYS A 545 -34.81 2.58 15.57
CA LYS A 545 -35.01 2.52 17.03
C LYS A 545 -34.43 1.23 17.59
N VAL A 546 -33.60 1.35 18.63
CA VAL A 546 -33.09 0.22 19.42
C VAL A 546 -34.23 -0.36 20.23
N LEU A 547 -34.51 -1.65 20.05
CA LEU A 547 -35.54 -2.36 20.79
C LEU A 547 -35.00 -3.00 22.07
N TYR A 548 -33.73 -3.42 22.06
CA TYR A 548 -33.03 -4.04 23.20
C TYR A 548 -31.52 -3.77 23.16
N ALA A 549 -30.92 -3.64 24.35
CA ALA A 549 -29.49 -3.74 24.59
C ALA A 549 -29.29 -4.65 25.81
N ALA A 550 -28.40 -5.64 25.72
CA ALA A 550 -28.09 -6.54 26.83
C ALA A 550 -26.58 -6.72 26.98
N ILE A 551 -26.12 -6.75 28.23
CA ILE A 551 -24.75 -7.11 28.65
C ILE A 551 -24.89 -8.40 29.45
N ALA A 552 -24.13 -9.44 29.10
CA ALA A 552 -24.11 -10.68 29.86
C ALA A 552 -23.00 -10.63 30.92
N GLU A 553 -23.39 -10.62 32.20
CA GLU A 553 -22.53 -11.02 33.32
C GLU A 553 -23.09 -12.30 33.95
N GLU A 554 -22.23 -13.23 34.36
CA GLU A 554 -22.64 -14.46 35.05
C GLU A 554 -23.44 -14.14 36.33
N GLY A 555 -24.65 -14.72 36.45
CA GLY A 555 -25.42 -14.72 37.71
C GLY A 555 -26.70 -13.86 37.76
N VAL A 556 -27.04 -13.11 36.70
CA VAL A 556 -28.21 -12.21 36.71
C VAL A 556 -29.50 -12.91 36.23
N ARG A 557 -30.61 -12.77 36.98
CA ARG A 557 -31.97 -13.18 36.54
C ARG A 557 -32.71 -12.01 35.89
N TRP A 558 -33.33 -12.26 34.74
CA TRP A 558 -33.97 -11.25 33.90
C TRP A 558 -35.48 -11.14 34.15
N GLN A 559 -36.02 -9.91 34.14
CA GLN A 559 -37.45 -9.64 34.12
C GLN A 559 -37.76 -8.55 33.08
N ALA A 560 -38.73 -8.81 32.19
CA ALA A 560 -39.10 -7.88 31.12
C ALA A 560 -40.21 -6.93 31.57
N SER A 561 -40.05 -5.63 31.29
CA SER A 561 -41.11 -4.63 31.45
C SER A 561 -41.29 -3.80 30.17
N GLN A 562 -42.54 -3.69 29.72
CA GLN A 562 -42.93 -2.94 28.53
C GLN A 562 -42.87 -1.43 28.81
N VAL A 563 -41.98 -0.71 28.13
CA VAL A 563 -41.91 0.76 28.25
C VAL A 563 -42.89 1.37 27.27
N ASN A 564 -43.94 2.01 27.80
CA ASN A 564 -44.92 2.74 27.00
C ASN A 564 -44.47 4.20 26.88
N GLN A 565 -44.26 4.72 25.67
CA GLN A 565 -43.89 6.13 25.47
C GLN A 565 -44.85 6.85 24.52
N SER A 566 -45.60 7.80 25.08
CA SER A 566 -46.12 8.96 24.37
C SER A 566 -45.16 10.15 24.55
N ASN A 567 -44.74 10.75 23.44
CA ASN A 567 -44.12 12.08 23.28
C ASN A 567 -42.64 12.29 23.67
N TRP A 568 -41.70 11.65 22.96
CA TRP A 568 -40.26 11.98 23.04
C TRP A 568 -39.67 12.20 21.63
N THR A 569 -39.13 13.40 21.37
CA THR A 569 -38.32 13.71 20.18
C THR A 569 -36.96 14.24 20.64
N GLY A 570 -35.90 13.54 20.24
CA GLY A 570 -34.49 13.83 20.60
C GLY A 570 -33.82 12.60 21.21
N PHE A 571 -32.81 12.06 20.54
CA PHE A 571 -32.14 10.81 20.92
C PHE A 571 -31.49 10.89 22.31
N SER A 572 -31.83 9.93 23.17
CA SER A 572 -31.10 9.54 24.39
C SER A 572 -31.47 8.09 24.71
N TYR A 573 -30.48 7.21 24.87
CA TYR A 573 -30.69 5.81 25.26
C TYR A 573 -30.57 5.67 26.79
N MET A 574 -31.34 4.78 27.38
CA MET A 574 -31.34 4.52 28.82
C MET A 574 -31.35 3.00 29.03
N ALA A 575 -30.46 2.47 29.87
CA ALA A 575 -30.47 1.07 30.28
C ALA A 575 -30.57 0.98 31.80
N TYR A 576 -31.41 0.07 32.30
CA TYR A 576 -31.57 -0.23 33.72
C TYR A 576 -31.04 -1.64 33.98
N ILE A 577 -30.18 -1.79 34.97
CA ILE A 577 -29.72 -3.10 35.46
C ILE A 577 -30.04 -3.16 36.95
N SER A 578 -30.84 -4.14 37.35
CA SER A 578 -31.13 -4.45 38.75
C SER A 578 -30.39 -5.72 39.11
N LEU A 579 -29.50 -5.66 40.11
CA LEU A 579 -28.83 -6.84 40.65
C LEU A 579 -29.64 -7.38 41.84
N PRO A 580 -29.71 -8.71 42.06
CA PRO A 580 -30.35 -9.26 43.24
C PRO A 580 -29.42 -9.15 44.45
N GLU A 581 -29.96 -8.62 45.55
CA GLU A 581 -29.50 -8.78 46.94
C GLU A 581 -28.43 -7.85 47.54
N ASN A 582 -28.18 -6.66 46.98
CA ASN A 582 -27.62 -5.54 47.76
C ASN A 582 -28.18 -4.20 47.26
N ASP A 583 -28.41 -3.23 48.16
CA ASP A 583 -29.10 -1.93 47.98
C ASP A 583 -28.43 -0.93 47.00
N PHE A 584 -27.81 -1.40 45.91
CA PHE A 584 -27.16 -0.55 44.91
C PHE A 584 -27.76 -0.79 43.53
N SER A 585 -28.35 0.27 42.98
CA SER A 585 -28.71 0.35 41.56
C SER A 585 -27.64 1.18 40.85
N THR A 586 -26.89 0.54 39.94
CA THR A 586 -25.91 1.23 39.11
C THR A 586 -26.58 1.72 37.83
N LEU A 587 -26.60 3.03 37.63
CA LEU A 587 -27.18 3.68 36.45
C LEU A 587 -26.07 4.12 35.50
N TYR A 588 -26.08 3.63 34.26
CA TYR A 588 -25.20 4.08 33.20
C TYR A 588 -25.97 5.00 32.25
N LEU A 589 -25.44 6.20 31.99
CA LEU A 589 -26.00 7.15 31.02
C LEU A 589 -24.93 7.50 29.99
N MET A 590 -25.24 7.32 28.72
CA MET A 590 -24.43 7.81 27.61
C MET A 590 -25.22 8.84 26.80
N GLY A 591 -24.70 10.06 26.76
CA GLY A 591 -25.18 11.12 25.88
C GLY A 591 -24.00 11.74 25.15
N LYS A 592 -24.21 12.13 23.88
CA LYS A 592 -23.14 12.73 23.06
C LYS A 592 -22.60 14.03 23.67
N ASP A 593 -23.45 14.83 24.35
CA ASP A 593 -23.07 16.16 24.87
C ASP A 593 -23.77 16.63 26.18
N LYS A 594 -24.54 15.78 26.89
CA LYS A 594 -25.32 16.18 28.09
C LYS A 594 -25.49 15.04 29.10
N ILE A 595 -25.47 15.37 30.39
CA ILE A 595 -25.84 14.47 31.50
C ILE A 595 -27.18 14.95 32.08
N LEU A 596 -28.12 14.02 32.32
CA LEU A 596 -29.40 14.28 33.00
C LEU A 596 -29.48 13.42 34.26
N TYR A 597 -30.04 13.97 35.34
CA TYR A 597 -30.22 13.27 36.62
C TYR A 597 -31.70 13.26 37.03
N PHE A 598 -32.11 12.18 37.70
CA PHE A 598 -33.39 12.05 38.39
C PHE A 598 -33.15 11.70 39.86
N LYS A 599 -33.97 12.27 40.75
CA LYS A 599 -34.04 11.95 42.18
C LYS A 599 -35.43 11.40 42.47
N ASP A 600 -35.54 10.26 43.16
CA ASP A 600 -36.83 9.66 43.48
C ASP A 600 -37.45 10.19 44.79
N LYS A 601 -38.79 10.19 44.75
CA LYS A 601 -39.85 10.36 45.75
C LYS A 601 -39.91 11.68 46.52
N ASP A 602 -40.98 12.41 46.18
CA ASP A 602 -41.56 13.56 46.86
C ASP A 602 -40.89 14.92 46.59
N LYS A 603 -41.16 15.46 45.39
CA LYS A 603 -41.51 16.88 45.06
C LYS A 603 -40.88 17.35 43.75
N GLU A 604 -41.76 17.86 42.88
CA GLU A 604 -41.61 18.63 41.64
C GLU A 604 -40.29 18.63 40.83
N LEU A 605 -40.45 18.28 39.55
CA LEU A 605 -39.45 18.46 38.48
C LEU A 605 -39.14 19.94 38.24
N THR A 606 -37.88 20.36 38.44
CA THR A 606 -37.34 21.59 37.84
C THR A 606 -36.17 21.25 36.91
N LYS A 607 -36.29 21.69 35.64
CA LYS A 607 -35.32 21.47 34.57
C LYS A 607 -34.17 22.47 34.67
N SER A 608 -32.92 21.99 34.63
CA SER A 608 -31.79 22.82 34.20
C SER A 608 -30.84 22.02 33.32
N VAL A 609 -30.29 22.68 32.28
CA VAL A 609 -29.39 22.10 31.27
C VAL A 609 -28.17 23.01 31.19
N ARG A 610 -26.95 22.47 31.31
CA ARG A 610 -25.72 23.18 30.93
C ARG A 610 -24.75 22.25 30.20
N GLN A 611 -23.97 22.87 29.32
CA GLN A 611 -22.98 22.27 28.42
C GLN A 611 -21.61 22.28 29.12
N HIS A 612 -20.88 21.16 29.10
CA HIS A 612 -19.51 21.08 29.63
C HIS A 612 -18.50 21.15 28.46
N PRO A 613 -17.35 21.86 28.57
CA PRO A 613 -16.55 22.21 27.38
C PRO A 613 -15.48 21.19 26.94
N GLN A 614 -15.32 20.03 27.58
CA GLN A 614 -14.21 19.12 27.27
C GLN A 614 -14.60 17.66 27.50
N GLY A 615 -14.52 16.85 26.42
CA GLY A 615 -14.28 15.40 26.39
C GLY A 615 -15.24 14.46 27.14
N LEU A 616 -15.51 13.28 26.57
CA LEU A 616 -16.17 12.17 27.27
C LEU A 616 -15.30 11.73 28.46
N VAL A 617 -15.84 11.74 29.67
CA VAL A 617 -15.22 11.17 30.88
C VAL A 617 -16.09 10.04 31.38
N TRP A 618 -15.52 8.85 31.54
CA TRP A 618 -16.18 7.72 32.16
C TRP A 618 -16.09 7.88 33.68
N ILE A 619 -17.24 7.91 34.35
CA ILE A 619 -17.32 8.02 35.81
C ILE A 619 -18.17 6.87 36.34
N LYS A 620 -17.56 6.01 37.16
CA LYS A 620 -18.30 5.01 37.93
C LYS A 620 -19.01 5.72 39.09
N LEU A 621 -20.33 5.69 39.11
CA LEU A 621 -21.14 6.32 40.16
C LEU A 621 -21.57 5.30 41.21
N GLU A 622 -21.30 5.60 42.48
CA GLU A 622 -21.73 4.81 43.63
C GLU A 622 -22.57 5.70 44.55
N LEU A 623 -23.75 5.21 44.92
CA LEU A 623 -24.60 5.80 45.94
C LEU A 623 -24.19 5.20 47.29
N GLN A 624 -23.77 6.02 48.25
CA GLN A 624 -23.53 5.56 49.63
C GLN A 624 -24.54 6.18 50.60
N GLY A 625 -25.23 5.33 51.37
CA GLY A 625 -26.11 5.75 52.47
C GLY A 625 -27.14 6.81 52.06
N ASP A 626 -27.24 7.90 52.84
CA ASP A 626 -28.24 8.97 52.80
C ASP A 626 -28.28 9.83 51.51
N GLY A 627 -27.88 9.27 50.37
CA GLY A 627 -27.95 9.91 49.05
C GLY A 627 -26.66 10.61 48.62
N LEU A 628 -25.51 10.24 49.18
CA LEU A 628 -24.22 10.77 48.76
C LEU A 628 -23.80 10.12 47.43
N LEU A 629 -23.56 10.93 46.40
CA LEU A 629 -23.06 10.47 45.10
C LEU A 629 -21.53 10.56 45.08
N MET A 630 -20.85 9.42 44.92
CA MET A 630 -19.42 9.36 44.67
C MET A 630 -19.12 8.91 43.24
N GLY A 631 -18.13 9.53 42.62
CA GLY A 631 -17.67 9.23 41.26
C GLY A 631 -16.20 8.81 41.26
N THR A 632 -15.83 7.79 40.50
CA THR A 632 -14.41 7.46 40.25
C THR A 632 -14.12 7.54 38.75
N ASP A 633 -13.06 8.25 38.37
CA ASP A 633 -12.60 8.33 36.96
C ASP A 633 -11.61 7.22 36.60
N GLU A 634 -11.23 7.14 35.32
CA GLU A 634 -10.29 6.15 34.78
C GLU A 634 -8.89 6.19 35.43
N SER A 635 -8.54 7.29 36.11
CA SER A 635 -7.28 7.45 36.85
C SER A 635 -7.40 7.10 38.34
N ASN A 636 -8.51 6.48 38.75
CA ASN A 636 -8.86 6.13 40.13
C ASN A 636 -8.99 7.34 41.08
N LYS A 637 -9.23 8.54 40.55
CA LYS A 637 -9.53 9.70 41.40
C LYS A 637 -10.98 9.69 41.84
N LYS A 638 -11.22 9.93 43.12
CA LYS A 638 -12.56 9.98 43.71
C LYS A 638 -13.09 11.42 43.71
N TYR A 639 -14.37 11.56 43.38
CA TYR A 639 -15.08 12.83 43.37
C TYR A 639 -16.35 12.69 44.21
N GLN A 640 -16.68 13.73 44.96
CA GLN A 640 -17.95 13.84 45.69
C GLN A 640 -18.81 14.92 45.05
N TRP A 641 -20.12 14.69 44.97
CA TRP A 641 -21.06 15.72 44.52
C TRP A 641 -21.44 16.65 45.68
N GLU A 642 -20.99 17.90 45.63
CA GLU A 642 -21.27 18.94 46.62
C GLU A 642 -21.77 20.20 45.93
N GLU A 643 -22.83 20.84 46.45
CA GLU A 643 -23.33 22.14 45.98
C GLU A 643 -23.50 22.27 44.44
N ASN A 644 -23.98 21.21 43.79
CA ASN A 644 -24.17 21.11 42.34
C ASN A 644 -22.89 21.09 41.49
N LYS A 645 -21.77 20.59 42.02
CA LYS A 645 -20.53 20.33 41.27
C LYS A 645 -19.80 19.08 41.79
N TRP A 646 -18.97 18.49 40.94
CA TRP A 646 -18.03 17.44 41.36
C TRP A 646 -16.80 18.07 42.00
N VAL A 647 -16.44 17.62 43.19
CA VAL A 647 -15.25 18.05 43.93
C VAL A 647 -14.33 16.84 44.09
N GLU A 648 -13.10 16.93 43.59
CA GLU A 648 -12.07 15.88 43.78
C GLU A 648 -11.75 15.76 45.27
N ILE A 649 -11.90 14.56 45.82
CA ILE A 649 -11.59 14.25 47.23
C ILE A 649 -10.07 14.12 47.32
N LYS A 650 -9.39 15.19 47.78
CA LYS A 650 -7.93 15.27 47.83
C LYS A 650 -7.30 14.70 49.11
N GLN A 651 -8.10 14.21 50.06
CA GLN A 651 -7.61 13.72 51.34
C GLN A 651 -8.41 12.49 51.77
N GLU A 652 -7.71 11.41 52.13
CA GLU A 652 -8.34 10.23 52.74
C GLU A 652 -9.02 10.64 54.04
N ILE A 653 -10.34 10.44 54.10
CA ILE A 653 -11.12 10.53 55.32
C ILE A 653 -10.75 9.28 56.14
N PRO A 654 -10.23 9.40 57.38
CA PRO A 654 -10.02 8.23 58.24
C PRO A 654 -11.36 7.56 58.54
N GLU A 655 -11.35 6.22 58.55
CA GLU A 655 -12.52 5.31 58.68
C GLU A 655 -13.65 5.75 59.63
#